data_AF-A0A2A2JFY0-F1
#
_entry.id   AF-A0A2A2JFY0-F1
#
_cell.length_a   1.000
_cell.length_b   1.000
_cell.length_c   1.000
_cell.angle_alpha   90.00
_cell.angle_beta   90.00
_cell.angle_gamma   90.00
#
_symmetry.space_group_name_H-M   'P 1'
#
loop_
_entity.id
_entity.type
_entity.pdbx_description
1 polymer ?
#
loop_
_entity_poly.entity_id
_entity_poly.type
_entity_poly.pdbx_seq_one_letter_code
_entity_poly.pdbx_strand_id
1 'polypeptide(L)'
;MDRYPFSADEPAMQFQFRSMNRNENRGTTLFLAYAVEVLLRLPAFILVELFFRYKNMKFEELTETMINQTSFANTSYVDMAAILDFIHRRNYDHSASLILSNSVLVLSGLLLMLPTHRVMRLYAHFISLCLFAFSWYMSISYVRLEQSLNEVVQFDELKKLERPGFHFLAQILLGVMQSFLLRIEQESYRFALPAFALPIFVRMFGAELKHLMTVHNGCCGFVMVCICMYVLNCVPHMCQAMRILMLQLRAAFTIRGVVGGFLSIWRRLKVSQLLSFAWLVMFLCEAYVEMHTKKRDWIELGQIILSSMANCTKTPVSLLALSLTVSYISKWITNLAQLFLGGPREHVHVIEYAGYTEGIVMIVMSWYSGVLDAEMGRRSLLIGIIHFNVLSALQSSMLELLEPNFLALVSFPLPRTRHVRCLSFAIFLASSSAFLAYAIPFFIQLELWCAILIANCLLTTVRTVSLTLRYTVSTIESRRVEPWNNADSVMYGIGLSTNGVELLIALIVLVFGLHETFVGRWNWVSLAVLFGHAIVNVYKRLHRLIATVYSRKVALQSISHLPKATASHISAKNDVCAICFSEMSDEAVITPCKHIFHTACLRKWLAVKQVCPLCYSQVRSPMNQPVEAASSSSEMPPNSGLNQMPEGGLHHRRGSVAPPDPPSARQHHSIDSARDMWPLVPDGLYDGSDSDSNSESIDPRSEYSVANSEFTDLE
;
A
#
# COMPACT_ATOMS: atom_id res chain seq x y z
N MET A 1 3.89 -54.60 37.56
CA MET A 1 3.02 -54.33 38.73
C MET A 1 2.54 -52.90 38.57
N ASP A 2 1.46 -52.72 37.80
CA ASP A 2 0.06 -52.57 38.27
C ASP A 2 -0.20 -51.10 38.70
N ARG A 3 -1.24 -50.35 38.33
CA ARG A 3 -2.47 -50.53 37.53
C ARG A 3 -3.24 -49.18 37.53
N TYR A 4 -3.86 -48.81 36.39
CA TYR A 4 -5.12 -48.03 36.20
C TYR A 4 -5.21 -46.52 36.57
N PRO A 5 -6.26 -45.76 36.13
CA PRO A 5 -6.61 -45.36 34.75
C PRO A 5 -6.93 -43.85 34.60
N PHE A 6 -6.91 -43.32 33.37
CA PHE A 6 -7.43 -41.99 33.03
C PHE A 6 -8.88 -42.09 32.55
N SER A 7 -9.81 -41.44 33.25
CA SER A 7 -11.18 -41.17 32.80
C SER A 7 -11.28 -39.79 32.15
N ALA A 8 -12.21 -39.66 31.22
CA ALA A 8 -12.41 -38.57 30.28
C ALA A 8 -13.01 -37.27 30.89
N ASP A 9 -13.05 -36.26 30.02
CA ASP A 9 -13.91 -35.05 30.01
C ASP A 9 -13.30 -33.71 30.48
N GLU A 10 -12.69 -33.00 29.53
CA GLU A 10 -12.58 -31.52 29.54
C GLU A 10 -13.01 -30.98 28.14
N PRO A 11 -13.82 -29.90 28.06
CA PRO A 11 -14.55 -29.55 26.85
C PRO A 11 -13.68 -28.78 25.83
N ALA A 12 -13.78 -29.18 24.56
CA ALA A 12 -13.08 -28.63 23.38
C ALA A 12 -13.20 -27.10 23.16
N MET A 13 -14.01 -26.39 23.95
CA MET A 13 -14.21 -24.94 23.88
C MET A 13 -13.04 -24.14 24.48
N GLN A 14 -12.31 -24.68 25.47
CA GLN A 14 -11.13 -24.00 26.04
C GLN A 14 -9.91 -24.05 25.13
N PHE A 15 -9.75 -25.10 24.32
CA PHE A 15 -8.62 -25.23 23.39
C PHE A 15 -8.73 -24.24 22.21
N GLN A 16 -9.96 -23.96 21.77
CA GLN A 16 -10.25 -23.01 20.69
C GLN A 16 -10.11 -21.55 21.14
N PHE A 17 -10.48 -21.23 22.38
CA PHE A 17 -10.24 -19.91 22.98
C PHE A 17 -8.73 -19.67 23.24
N ARG A 18 -7.99 -20.70 23.66
CA ARG A 18 -6.54 -20.61 23.89
C ARG A 18 -5.74 -20.54 22.58
N SER A 19 -6.23 -21.13 21.49
CA SER A 19 -5.60 -21.00 20.16
C SER A 19 -5.90 -19.66 19.47
N MET A 20 -7.11 -19.11 19.63
CA MET A 20 -7.43 -17.74 19.20
C MET A 20 -6.61 -16.71 19.97
N ASN A 21 -6.54 -16.82 21.31
CA ASN A 21 -5.76 -15.90 22.14
C ASN A 21 -4.24 -16.05 21.89
N ARG A 22 -3.76 -17.23 21.46
CA ARG A 22 -2.36 -17.44 21.07
C ARG A 22 -2.03 -16.88 19.68
N ASN A 23 -2.96 -16.91 18.73
CA ASN A 23 -2.80 -16.27 17.42
C ASN A 23 -2.95 -14.75 17.48
N GLU A 24 -3.86 -14.25 18.33
CA GLU A 24 -4.03 -12.82 18.60
C GLU A 24 -2.81 -12.26 19.36
N ASN A 25 -2.31 -12.97 20.37
CA ASN A 25 -1.03 -12.64 21.01
C ASN A 25 0.18 -12.78 20.08
N ARG A 26 0.18 -13.71 19.11
CA ARG A 26 1.24 -13.78 18.08
C ARG A 26 1.18 -12.56 17.17
N GLY A 27 -0.01 -12.16 16.73
CA GLY A 27 -0.22 -10.98 15.90
C GLY A 27 0.22 -9.69 16.60
N THR A 28 -0.17 -9.50 17.86
CA THR A 28 0.21 -8.32 18.64
C THR A 28 1.70 -8.32 19.00
N THR A 29 2.29 -9.47 19.36
CA THR A 29 3.75 -9.56 19.62
C THR A 29 4.60 -9.39 18.37
N LEU A 30 4.16 -9.90 17.22
CA LEU A 30 4.80 -9.63 15.92
C LEU A 30 4.69 -8.15 15.56
N PHE A 31 3.50 -7.55 15.70
CA PHE A 31 3.30 -6.11 15.45
C PHE A 31 4.18 -5.26 16.36
N LEU A 32 4.24 -5.57 17.65
CA LEU A 32 5.07 -4.83 18.62
C LEU A 32 6.56 -5.00 18.30
N ALA A 33 7.00 -6.21 17.97
CA ALA A 33 8.38 -6.45 17.54
C ALA A 33 8.72 -5.68 16.25
N TYR A 34 7.78 -5.58 15.32
CA TYR A 34 7.93 -4.79 14.10
C TYR A 34 7.98 -3.29 14.37
N ALA A 35 7.10 -2.77 15.23
CA ALA A 35 7.11 -1.37 15.63
C ALA A 35 8.42 -0.99 16.34
N VAL A 36 8.90 -1.85 17.25
CA VAL A 36 10.19 -1.68 17.94
C VAL A 36 11.36 -1.70 16.94
N GLU A 37 11.35 -2.59 15.95
CA GLU A 37 12.38 -2.62 14.90
C GLU A 37 12.46 -1.30 14.11
N VAL A 38 11.31 -0.72 13.76
CA VAL A 38 11.25 0.55 13.03
C VAL A 38 11.67 1.72 13.93
N LEU A 39 11.16 1.78 15.17
CA LEU A 39 11.48 2.82 16.15
C LEU A 39 12.97 2.89 16.45
N LEU A 40 13.64 1.74 16.60
CA LEU A 40 15.07 1.70 16.86
C LEU A 40 15.93 2.24 15.71
N ARG A 41 15.47 2.13 14.47
CA ARG A 41 16.21 2.59 13.29
C ARG A 41 15.94 4.06 12.94
N LEU A 42 14.91 4.64 13.56
CA LEU A 42 14.49 6.02 13.31
C LEU A 42 15.61 7.06 13.49
N PRO A 43 16.43 7.03 14.56
CA PRO A 43 17.45 8.06 14.77
C PRO A 43 18.52 8.07 13.68
N ALA A 44 18.93 6.89 13.21
CA ALA A 44 19.91 6.77 12.12
C ALA A 44 19.37 7.36 10.81
N PHE A 45 18.08 7.15 10.52
CA PHE A 45 17.46 7.75 9.35
C PHE A 45 17.31 9.27 9.47
N ILE A 46 16.88 9.77 10.63
CA ILE A 46 16.80 11.21 10.88
C ILE A 46 18.17 11.87 10.71
N LEU A 47 19.25 11.23 11.14
CA LEU A 47 20.61 11.73 10.92
C LEU A 47 20.98 11.81 9.44
N VAL A 48 20.58 10.84 8.62
CA VAL A 48 20.78 10.87 7.16
C VAL A 48 19.98 12.01 6.53
N GLU A 49 18.70 12.16 6.91
CA GLU A 49 17.85 13.26 6.44
C GLU A 49 18.42 14.63 6.84
N LEU A 50 18.89 14.76 8.08
CA LEU A 50 19.56 15.97 8.58
C LEU A 50 20.84 16.27 7.79
N PHE A 51 21.60 15.25 7.38
CA PHE A 51 22.76 15.43 6.51
C PHE A 51 22.35 15.98 5.13
N PHE A 52 21.30 15.43 4.51
CA PHE A 52 20.80 15.93 3.22
C PHE A 52 20.26 17.36 3.33
N ARG A 53 19.55 17.70 4.42
CA ARG A 53 19.09 19.07 4.71
C ARG A 53 20.25 20.03 4.95
N TYR A 54 21.30 19.57 5.64
CA TYR A 54 22.50 20.37 5.84
C TYR A 54 23.11 20.67 4.47
N LYS A 55 23.48 19.66 3.67
CA LYS A 55 24.16 19.91 2.38
C LYS A 55 23.33 20.56 1.27
N ASN A 56 22.03 20.81 1.46
CA ASN A 56 21.15 21.45 0.46
C ASN A 56 21.28 20.84 -0.95
N MET A 57 21.54 19.53 -1.06
CA MET A 57 21.87 18.89 -2.34
C MET A 57 20.64 18.80 -3.25
N LYS A 58 20.75 19.40 -4.45
CA LYS A 58 19.74 19.31 -5.52
C LYS A 58 19.95 18.07 -6.37
N PHE A 59 18.89 17.59 -7.03
CA PHE A 59 18.95 16.37 -7.85
C PHE A 59 19.75 16.56 -9.15
N GLU A 60 19.76 17.77 -9.72
CA GLU A 60 20.57 18.14 -10.90
C GLU A 60 22.08 18.20 -10.59
N GLU A 61 22.44 18.40 -9.32
CA GLU A 61 23.82 18.43 -8.86
C GLU A 61 24.43 17.03 -8.64
N LEU A 62 23.64 15.94 -8.69
CA LEU A 62 24.11 14.59 -8.39
C LEU A 62 25.16 14.06 -9.39
N THR A 63 25.23 14.67 -10.58
CA THR A 63 26.17 14.28 -11.65
C THR A 63 27.37 15.23 -11.76
N GLU A 64 27.23 16.49 -11.35
CA GLU A 64 28.26 17.53 -11.52
C GLU A 64 28.98 17.94 -10.22
N THR A 65 28.37 17.76 -9.05
CA THR A 65 28.95 18.26 -7.78
C THR A 65 29.83 17.28 -7.02
N MET A 66 30.19 16.15 -7.65
CA MET A 66 31.35 15.37 -7.18
C MET A 66 32.67 16.13 -7.36
N ILE A 67 32.69 17.31 -8.02
CA ILE A 67 33.93 18.04 -8.35
C ILE A 67 34.05 19.45 -7.76
N ASN A 68 33.00 20.24 -7.46
CA ASN A 68 33.23 21.64 -7.04
C ASN A 68 32.37 22.16 -5.88
N GLN A 69 33.02 23.00 -5.07
CA GLN A 69 32.68 23.49 -3.73
C GLN A 69 31.51 24.49 -3.63
N THR A 70 30.90 24.44 -2.43
CA THR A 70 30.36 25.54 -1.58
C THR A 70 29.26 26.46 -2.08
N SER A 71 28.09 26.42 -1.40
CA SER A 71 27.44 27.62 -0.83
C SER A 71 26.34 27.21 0.17
N PHE A 72 26.28 27.88 1.32
CA PHE A 72 25.34 27.63 2.42
C PHE A 72 24.68 28.94 2.86
N ALA A 73 23.36 29.05 2.71
CA ALA A 73 22.55 29.97 3.53
C ALA A 73 21.08 29.52 3.58
N ASN A 74 20.55 29.53 4.81
CA ASN A 74 19.14 29.58 5.23
C ASN A 74 18.27 28.30 5.13
N THR A 75 18.02 27.66 6.28
CA THR A 75 16.72 27.77 7.00
C THR A 75 16.72 26.95 8.30
N SER A 76 16.18 27.56 9.36
CA SER A 76 15.99 27.00 10.70
C SER A 76 14.75 26.09 10.79
N TYR A 77 14.87 25.00 11.56
CA TYR A 77 14.14 24.70 12.80
C TYR A 77 14.56 23.29 13.29
N VAL A 78 14.78 23.15 14.59
CA VAL A 78 15.94 22.46 15.22
C VAL A 78 17.20 23.26 14.91
N ASP A 79 17.72 23.99 15.90
CA ASP A 79 18.91 24.82 15.77
C ASP A 79 20.17 23.92 15.66
N MET A 80 20.25 23.19 14.53
CA MET A 80 21.41 22.39 14.14
C MET A 80 22.57 23.29 13.75
N ALA A 81 22.32 24.58 13.45
CA ALA A 81 23.38 25.58 13.41
C ALA A 81 24.01 25.68 14.79
N ALA A 82 23.26 25.78 15.89
CA ALA A 82 23.86 25.74 17.23
C ALA A 82 24.57 24.42 17.60
N ILE A 83 24.10 23.25 17.12
CA ILE A 83 24.76 21.95 17.38
C ILE A 83 26.02 21.76 16.51
N LEU A 84 25.97 22.09 15.22
CA LEU A 84 27.16 22.07 14.37
C LEU A 84 28.13 23.20 14.69
N ASP A 85 27.64 24.38 15.08
CA ASP A 85 28.43 25.49 15.62
C ASP A 85 29.00 25.11 16.99
N PHE A 86 28.32 24.30 17.80
CA PHE A 86 28.93 23.71 19.01
C PHE A 86 30.08 22.74 18.68
N ILE A 87 29.94 21.95 17.62
CA ILE A 87 30.99 21.05 17.11
C ILE A 87 32.15 21.84 16.45
N HIS A 88 31.83 22.92 15.71
CA HIS A 88 32.81 23.74 14.98
C HIS A 88 33.48 24.82 15.85
N ARG A 89 32.80 25.35 16.88
CA ARG A 89 33.38 26.25 17.93
C ARG A 89 34.50 25.57 18.71
N ARG A 90 34.64 24.25 18.61
CA ARG A 90 35.81 23.54 19.14
C ARG A 90 37.09 23.70 18.32
N ASN A 91 37.09 24.56 17.30
CA ASN A 91 38.28 24.94 16.52
C ASN A 91 38.93 23.71 15.84
N TYR A 92 38.11 22.84 15.25
CA TYR A 92 38.59 21.74 14.41
C TYR A 92 38.86 22.28 12.99
N ASP A 93 40.00 21.88 12.40
CA ASP A 93 40.31 22.16 10.99
C ASP A 93 39.16 21.73 10.08
N HIS A 94 38.94 22.43 8.98
CA HIS A 94 37.89 22.12 7.99
C HIS A 94 37.90 20.65 7.52
N SER A 95 39.07 20.01 7.54
CA SER A 95 39.23 18.57 7.28
C SER A 95 38.60 17.67 8.36
N ALA A 96 38.74 18.03 9.63
CA ALA A 96 38.21 17.26 10.74
C ALA A 96 36.68 17.33 10.84
N SER A 97 36.06 18.47 10.51
CA SER A 97 34.60 18.55 10.43
C SER A 97 34.02 17.74 9.27
N LEU A 98 34.71 17.68 8.14
CA LEU A 98 34.35 16.84 7.00
C LEU A 98 34.43 15.34 7.34
N ILE A 99 35.52 14.92 8.01
CA ILE A 99 35.70 13.54 8.47
C ILE A 99 34.60 13.18 9.47
N LEU A 100 34.27 14.07 10.40
CA LEU A 100 33.22 13.83 11.39
C LEU A 100 31.85 13.70 10.72
N SER A 101 31.51 14.60 9.78
CA SER A 101 30.24 14.54 9.03
C SER A 101 30.10 13.23 8.23
N ASN A 102 31.15 12.81 7.54
CA ASN A 102 31.16 11.54 6.80
C ASN A 102 31.12 10.32 7.75
N SER A 103 31.75 10.41 8.93
CA SER A 103 31.69 9.34 9.92
C SER A 103 30.27 9.13 10.48
N VAL A 104 29.48 10.20 10.63
CA VAL A 104 28.08 10.12 11.06
C VAL A 104 27.23 9.42 10.00
N LEU A 105 27.47 9.67 8.72
CA LEU A 105 26.79 8.95 7.63
C LEU A 105 27.15 7.47 7.61
N VAL A 106 28.44 7.15 7.72
CA VAL A 106 28.91 5.76 7.76
C VAL A 106 28.28 5.06 8.97
N LEU A 107 28.30 5.69 10.14
CA LEU A 107 27.69 5.14 11.35
C LEU A 107 26.17 4.96 11.19
N SER A 108 25.48 5.92 10.58
CA SER A 108 24.04 5.83 10.32
C SER A 108 23.70 4.70 9.35
N GLY A 109 24.47 4.55 8.27
CA GLY A 109 24.33 3.42 7.33
C GLY A 109 24.59 2.07 8.00
N LEU A 110 25.61 1.99 8.87
CA LEU A 110 25.90 0.81 9.67
C LEU A 110 24.74 0.45 10.61
N LEU A 111 24.23 1.43 11.35
CA LEU A 111 23.09 1.27 12.26
C LEU A 111 21.83 0.77 11.55
N LEU A 112 21.57 1.29 10.34
CA LEU A 112 20.45 0.85 9.51
C LEU A 112 20.62 -0.60 9.06
N MET A 113 21.82 -1.01 8.66
CA MET A 113 22.08 -2.34 8.09
C MET A 113 22.17 -3.46 9.14
N LEU A 114 22.48 -3.11 10.40
CA LEU A 114 22.63 -4.06 11.50
C LEU A 114 21.29 -4.77 11.84
N PRO A 115 21.35 -6.07 12.22
CA PRO A 115 20.17 -6.79 12.68
C PRO A 115 19.66 -6.24 14.02
N THR A 116 18.34 -6.21 14.20
CA THR A 116 17.63 -5.53 15.30
C THR A 116 18.15 -5.91 16.70
N HIS A 117 18.46 -7.19 16.93
CA HIS A 117 18.99 -7.65 18.22
C HIS A 117 20.35 -7.02 18.58
N ARG A 118 21.18 -6.71 17.57
CA ARG A 118 22.48 -6.03 17.78
C ARG A 118 22.28 -4.54 18.00
N VAL A 119 21.34 -3.92 17.29
CA VAL A 119 21.00 -2.50 17.49
C VAL A 119 20.44 -2.27 18.90
N MET A 120 19.54 -3.14 19.38
CA MET A 120 19.06 -3.12 20.77
C MET A 120 20.22 -3.17 21.78
N ARG A 121 21.21 -4.03 21.53
CA ARG A 121 22.38 -4.16 22.40
C ARG A 121 23.25 -2.90 22.36
N LEU A 122 23.42 -2.28 21.19
CA LEU A 122 24.15 -1.03 21.05
C LEU A 122 23.47 0.13 21.80
N TYR A 123 22.15 0.27 21.69
CA TYR A 123 21.41 1.25 22.49
C TYR A 123 21.49 0.96 23.99
N ALA A 124 21.49 -0.31 24.41
CA ALA A 124 21.74 -0.66 25.80
C ALA A 124 23.14 -0.23 26.28
N HIS A 125 24.18 -0.35 25.44
CA HIS A 125 25.51 0.19 25.75
C HIS A 125 25.49 1.73 25.89
N PHE A 126 24.80 2.43 24.98
CA PHE A 126 24.66 3.88 25.05
C PHE A 126 23.92 4.35 26.31
N ILE A 127 22.78 3.72 26.64
CA ILE A 127 22.04 4.03 27.86
C ILE A 127 22.89 3.72 29.10
N SER A 128 23.67 2.64 29.09
CA SER A 128 24.60 2.33 30.18
C SER A 128 25.67 3.41 30.36
N LEU A 129 26.21 3.97 29.27
CA LEU A 129 27.13 5.12 29.31
C LEU A 129 26.45 6.36 29.90
N CYS A 130 25.20 6.65 29.52
CA CYS A 130 24.42 7.73 30.12
C CYS A 130 24.20 7.52 31.62
N LEU A 131 23.92 6.28 32.06
CA LEU A 131 23.81 5.95 33.47
C LEU A 131 25.15 6.14 34.22
N PHE A 132 26.30 5.87 33.59
CA PHE A 132 27.61 6.17 34.17
C PHE A 132 27.85 7.67 34.32
N ALA A 133 27.48 8.47 33.30
CA ALA A 133 27.56 9.92 33.37
C ALA A 133 26.65 10.48 34.49
N PHE A 134 25.45 9.92 34.64
CA PHE A 134 24.53 10.27 35.74
C PHE A 134 25.08 9.86 37.11
N SER A 135 25.65 8.66 37.22
CA SER A 135 26.33 8.17 38.43
C SER A 135 27.50 9.06 38.84
N TRP A 136 28.32 9.49 37.86
CA TRP A 136 29.38 10.49 38.05
C TRP A 136 28.81 11.82 38.56
N TYR A 137 27.77 12.34 37.91
CA TYR A 137 27.11 13.59 38.30
C TYR A 137 26.58 13.54 39.74
N MET A 138 25.94 12.43 40.12
CA MET A 138 25.44 12.22 41.49
C MET A 138 26.58 12.13 42.51
N SER A 139 27.70 11.49 42.15
CA SER A 139 28.88 11.38 43.01
C SER A 139 29.54 12.74 43.24
N ILE A 140 29.82 13.51 42.19
CA ILE A 140 30.44 14.84 42.33
C ILE A 140 29.53 15.83 43.05
N SER A 141 28.21 15.76 42.81
CA SER A 141 27.24 16.58 43.53
C SER A 141 27.27 16.30 45.03
N TYR A 142 27.35 15.02 45.43
CA TYR A 142 27.50 14.64 46.83
C TYR A 142 28.81 15.16 47.44
N VAL A 143 29.95 14.96 46.76
CA VAL A 143 31.26 15.42 47.25
C VAL A 143 31.31 16.93 47.44
N ARG A 144 30.79 17.71 46.47
CA ARG A 144 30.73 19.17 46.57
C ARG A 144 29.81 19.62 47.70
N LEU A 145 28.67 18.95 47.87
CA LEU A 145 27.71 19.29 48.91
C LEU A 145 28.28 19.01 50.31
N GLU A 146 29.00 17.90 50.50
CA GLU A 146 29.72 17.62 51.76
C GLU A 146 30.83 18.66 52.03
N GLN A 147 31.60 19.04 51.02
CA GLN A 147 32.62 20.09 51.16
C GLN A 147 32.02 21.46 51.52
N SER A 148 30.82 21.78 51.01
CA SER A 148 30.16 23.06 51.30
C SER A 148 29.62 23.18 52.72
N LEU A 149 29.33 22.05 53.38
CA LEU A 149 28.73 22.05 54.72
C LEU A 149 29.77 22.10 55.83
N ASN A 150 31.01 21.66 55.57
CA ASN A 150 32.17 21.80 56.46
C ASN A 150 31.94 21.30 57.91
N GLU A 151 30.99 20.40 58.13
CA GLU A 151 30.65 19.86 59.44
C GLU A 151 31.53 18.64 59.78
N VAL A 152 32.08 18.62 60.99
CA VAL A 152 32.72 17.43 61.58
C VAL A 152 31.61 16.44 61.93
N VAL A 153 31.38 15.44 61.08
CA VAL A 153 30.33 14.45 61.32
C VAL A 153 30.81 13.44 62.36
N GLN A 154 30.37 13.66 63.61
CA GLN A 154 30.27 12.62 64.62
C GLN A 154 28.92 11.90 64.44
N PHE A 155 28.95 10.58 64.26
CA PHE A 155 27.78 9.74 63.96
C PHE A 155 26.97 9.44 65.24
N ASP A 156 26.42 10.47 65.88
CA ASP A 156 25.67 10.30 67.13
C ASP A 156 24.14 10.24 66.93
N GLU A 157 23.61 10.58 65.73
CA GLU A 157 22.16 10.52 65.43
C GLU A 157 21.82 9.89 64.07
N LEU A 158 20.78 9.04 64.05
CA LEU A 158 20.25 8.36 62.86
C LEU A 158 19.85 9.32 61.72
N LYS A 159 19.40 10.54 62.05
CA LYS A 159 19.03 11.59 61.08
C LYS A 159 20.20 12.07 60.21
N LYS A 160 21.44 11.96 60.70
CA LYS A 160 22.65 12.34 59.93
C LYS A 160 23.06 11.26 58.92
N LEU A 161 22.49 10.04 59.01
CA LEU A 161 22.76 8.93 58.09
C LEU A 161 21.79 8.88 56.90
N GLU A 162 20.63 9.55 56.99
CA GLU A 162 19.58 9.53 55.96
C GLU A 162 20.10 10.00 54.60
N ARG A 163 20.89 11.08 54.58
CA ARG A 163 21.42 11.68 53.37
C ARG A 163 22.53 10.85 52.69
N PRO A 164 23.66 10.47 53.35
CA PRO A 164 24.65 9.59 52.74
C PRO A 164 24.05 8.21 52.39
N GLY A 165 23.10 7.71 53.19
CA GLY A 165 22.37 6.47 52.91
C GLY A 165 21.55 6.54 51.62
N PHE A 166 20.83 7.65 51.38
CA PHE A 166 20.08 7.84 50.14
C PHE A 166 20.97 7.91 48.91
N HIS A 167 22.07 8.67 48.96
CA HIS A 167 23.03 8.74 47.85
C HIS A 167 23.72 7.40 47.61
N PHE A 168 24.04 6.64 48.65
CA PHE A 168 24.60 5.29 48.53
C PHE A 168 23.59 4.34 47.87
N LEU A 169 22.34 4.31 48.34
CA LEU A 169 21.28 3.49 47.75
C LEU A 169 21.04 3.84 46.28
N ALA A 170 21.00 5.13 45.93
CA ALA A 170 20.86 5.58 44.54
C ALA A 170 22.01 5.07 43.65
N GLN A 171 23.25 5.09 44.13
CA GLN A 171 24.40 4.56 43.37
C GLN A 171 24.35 3.04 43.18
N ILE A 172 23.90 2.30 44.21
CA ILE A 172 23.70 0.85 44.11
C ILE A 172 22.57 0.53 43.11
N LEU A 173 21.45 1.25 43.15
CA LEU A 173 20.35 1.08 42.20
C LEU A 173 20.79 1.35 40.76
N LEU A 174 21.58 2.41 40.52
CA LEU A 174 22.17 2.68 39.21
C LEU A 174 23.09 1.55 38.75
N GLY A 175 23.92 1.00 39.64
CA GLY A 175 24.76 -0.17 39.36
C GLY A 175 23.96 -1.43 39.00
N VAL A 176 22.83 -1.68 39.69
CA VAL A 176 21.91 -2.79 39.39
C VAL A 176 21.27 -2.59 38.01
N MET A 177 20.79 -1.38 37.70
CA MET A 177 20.23 -1.05 36.40
C MET A 177 21.26 -1.24 35.27
N GLN A 178 22.51 -0.83 35.48
CA GLN A 178 23.60 -1.03 34.53
C GLN A 178 23.94 -2.51 34.32
N SER A 179 23.95 -3.31 35.39
CA SER A 179 24.18 -4.75 35.33
C SER A 179 23.13 -5.46 34.47
N PHE A 180 21.86 -5.09 34.66
CA PHE A 180 20.75 -5.62 33.87
C PHE A 180 20.86 -5.23 32.39
N LEU A 181 21.23 -3.98 32.11
CA LEU A 181 21.36 -3.48 30.74
C LEU A 181 22.53 -4.11 29.97
N LEU A 182 23.68 -4.27 30.64
CA LEU A 182 24.90 -4.83 30.03
C LEU A 182 24.92 -6.36 30.01
N ARG A 183 24.02 -7.02 30.73
CA ARG A 183 23.95 -8.50 30.86
C ARG A 183 25.31 -9.11 31.21
N ILE A 184 26.00 -8.52 32.18
CA ILE A 184 27.32 -9.00 32.59
C ILE A 184 27.17 -10.34 33.31
N GLU A 185 27.69 -11.40 32.71
CA GLU A 185 27.67 -12.76 33.27
C GLU A 185 28.76 -12.97 34.34
N GLN A 186 29.92 -12.32 34.19
CA GLN A 186 31.02 -12.44 35.12
C GLN A 186 30.81 -11.62 36.40
N GLU A 187 30.91 -12.27 37.54
CA GLU A 187 30.66 -11.65 38.85
C GLU A 187 31.65 -10.52 39.18
N SER A 188 32.89 -10.62 38.71
CA SER A 188 33.97 -9.64 38.97
C SER A 188 33.62 -8.22 38.49
N TYR A 189 33.04 -8.09 37.29
CA TYR A 189 32.68 -6.78 36.74
C TYR A 189 31.43 -6.17 37.38
N ARG A 190 30.57 -6.97 38.02
CA ARG A 190 29.36 -6.44 38.70
C ARG A 190 29.71 -5.57 39.91
N PHE A 191 30.77 -5.93 40.63
CA PHE A 191 31.29 -5.14 41.75
C PHE A 191 31.97 -3.84 41.32
N ALA A 192 32.44 -3.77 40.07
CA ALA A 192 33.06 -2.57 39.51
C ALA A 192 32.04 -1.52 39.04
N LEU A 193 30.77 -1.89 38.81
CA LEU A 193 29.72 -0.97 38.35
C LEU A 193 29.42 0.17 39.34
N PRO A 194 29.18 -0.09 40.65
CA PRO A 194 28.94 0.98 41.62
C PRO A 194 30.23 1.64 42.14
N ALA A 195 31.29 1.77 41.32
CA ALA A 195 32.56 2.37 41.75
C ALA A 195 32.39 3.78 42.35
N PHE A 196 31.39 4.54 41.89
CA PHE A 196 31.06 5.87 42.40
C PHE A 196 30.35 5.88 43.77
N ALA A 197 30.02 4.72 44.33
CA ALA A 197 29.57 4.59 45.72
C ALA A 197 30.73 4.66 46.72
N LEU A 198 31.97 4.44 46.28
CA LEU A 198 33.15 4.35 47.14
C LEU A 198 33.48 5.66 47.89
N PRO A 199 33.37 6.88 47.30
CA PRO A 199 33.49 8.13 48.05
C PRO A 199 32.46 8.24 49.19
N ILE A 200 31.23 7.81 48.95
CA ILE A 200 30.14 7.87 49.94
C ILE A 200 30.40 6.86 51.05
N PHE A 201 30.83 5.65 50.69
CA PHE A 201 31.22 4.60 51.64
C PHE A 201 32.36 5.06 52.53
N VAL A 202 33.46 5.56 51.96
CA VAL A 202 34.62 6.08 52.71
C VAL A 202 34.20 7.20 53.67
N ARG A 203 33.23 8.04 53.28
CA ARG A 203 32.67 9.09 54.13
C ARG A 203 31.83 8.54 55.29
N MET A 204 31.10 7.44 55.10
CA MET A 204 30.34 6.75 56.15
C MET A 204 31.25 6.12 57.23
N PHE A 205 32.50 5.80 56.91
CA PHE A 205 33.50 5.32 57.86
C PHE A 205 34.34 6.44 58.51
N GLY A 206 33.92 7.70 58.37
CA GLY A 206 34.53 8.83 59.08
C GLY A 206 35.81 9.40 58.46
N ALA A 207 36.06 9.16 57.17
CA ALA A 207 37.20 9.76 56.49
C ALA A 207 37.12 11.30 56.41
N GLU A 208 38.28 11.96 56.49
CA GLU A 208 38.38 13.42 56.39
C GLU A 208 37.97 13.95 55.01
N LEU A 209 37.31 15.13 54.98
CA LEU A 209 36.80 15.78 53.77
C LEU A 209 37.87 16.01 52.69
N LYS A 210 39.14 16.16 53.07
CA LYS A 210 40.28 16.34 52.15
C LYS A 210 40.51 15.15 51.23
N HIS A 211 40.17 13.94 51.68
CA HIS A 211 40.44 12.70 50.94
C HIS A 211 39.32 12.37 49.95
N LEU A 212 38.13 12.95 50.12
CA LEU A 212 36.93 12.60 49.36
C LEU A 212 37.05 12.94 47.85
N MET A 213 37.69 14.07 47.52
CA MET A 213 37.92 14.47 46.12
C MET A 213 38.97 13.58 45.45
N THR A 214 40.02 13.19 46.19
CA THR A 214 41.06 12.26 45.70
C THR A 214 40.46 10.89 45.41
N VAL A 215 39.59 10.40 46.29
CA VAL A 215 38.87 9.13 46.11
C VAL A 215 37.93 9.21 44.90
N HIS A 216 37.15 10.28 44.73
CA HIS A 216 36.31 10.47 43.54
C HIS A 216 37.13 10.48 42.24
N ASN A 217 38.27 11.19 42.21
CA ASN A 217 39.15 11.20 41.04
C ASN A 217 39.75 9.82 40.74
N GLY A 218 40.10 9.05 41.78
CA GLY A 218 40.52 7.65 41.64
C GLY A 218 39.42 6.77 41.02
N CYS A 219 38.18 6.91 41.49
CA CYS A 219 37.02 6.23 40.90
C CYS A 219 36.80 6.62 39.43
N CYS A 220 36.95 7.89 39.07
CA CYS A 220 36.87 8.36 37.67
C CYS A 220 37.92 7.67 36.79
N GLY A 221 39.18 7.60 37.25
CA GLY A 221 40.25 6.91 36.53
C GLY A 221 39.97 5.42 36.35
N PHE A 222 39.55 4.74 37.42
CA PHE A 222 39.19 3.33 37.37
C PHE A 222 38.04 3.04 36.40
N VAL A 223 36.94 3.80 36.48
CA VAL A 223 35.79 3.65 35.58
C VAL A 223 36.18 3.91 34.13
N MET A 224 37.02 4.92 33.87
CA MET A 224 37.50 5.20 32.51
C MET A 224 38.30 4.02 31.93
N VAL A 225 39.20 3.42 32.71
CA VAL A 225 39.95 2.22 32.30
C VAL A 225 39.01 1.05 32.03
N CYS A 226 38.02 0.82 32.90
CA CYS A 226 37.01 -0.23 32.68
C CYS A 226 36.22 0.00 31.38
N ILE A 227 35.80 1.24 31.10
CA ILE A 227 35.10 1.60 29.86
C ILE A 227 36.01 1.37 28.64
N CYS A 228 37.28 1.79 28.69
CA CYS A 228 38.23 1.57 27.60
C CYS A 228 38.45 0.08 27.32
N MET A 229 38.68 -0.73 28.34
CA MET A 229 38.83 -2.18 28.19
C MET A 229 37.56 -2.83 27.63
N TYR A 230 36.39 -2.39 28.08
CA TYR A 230 35.11 -2.87 27.57
C TYR A 230 34.91 -2.55 26.09
N VAL A 231 35.20 -1.32 25.67
CA VAL A 231 35.09 -0.89 24.27
C VAL A 231 36.06 -1.68 23.39
N LEU A 232 37.32 -1.84 23.82
CA LEU A 232 38.32 -2.62 23.07
C LEU A 232 37.89 -4.08 22.87
N ASN A 233 37.21 -4.70 23.84
CA ASN A 233 36.65 -6.04 23.70
C ASN A 233 35.42 -6.09 22.77
N CYS A 234 34.64 -5.00 22.68
CA CYS A 234 33.42 -4.97 21.88
C CYS A 234 33.67 -4.71 20.38
N VAL A 235 34.65 -3.87 20.05
CA VAL A 235 35.04 -3.51 18.67
C VAL A 235 35.23 -4.73 17.75
N PRO A 236 36.04 -5.77 18.08
CA PRO A 236 36.26 -6.91 17.19
C PRO A 236 34.96 -7.68 16.90
N HIS A 237 34.08 -7.83 17.88
CA HIS A 237 32.77 -8.46 17.67
C HIS A 237 31.87 -7.65 16.73
N MET A 238 31.91 -6.31 16.80
CA MET A 238 31.20 -5.46 15.86
C MET A 238 31.77 -5.54 14.44
N CYS A 239 33.10 -5.54 14.30
CA CYS A 239 33.77 -5.70 13.00
C CYS A 239 33.44 -7.05 12.36
N GLN A 240 33.43 -8.14 13.14
CA GLN A 240 33.07 -9.46 12.64
C GLN A 240 31.61 -9.52 12.18
N ALA A 241 30.68 -8.95 12.94
CA ALA A 241 29.28 -8.87 12.55
C ALA A 241 29.09 -8.06 11.25
N MET A 242 29.83 -6.95 11.11
CA MET A 242 29.80 -6.15 9.89
C MET A 242 30.36 -6.91 8.68
N ARG A 243 31.44 -7.69 8.87
CA ARG A 243 31.99 -8.54 7.81
C ARG A 243 30.99 -9.59 7.32
N ILE A 244 30.30 -10.27 8.25
CA ILE A 244 29.27 -11.27 7.90
C ILE A 244 28.13 -10.61 7.12
N LEU A 245 27.70 -9.44 7.57
CA LEU A 245 26.65 -8.67 6.91
C LEU A 245 27.05 -8.24 5.49
N MET A 246 28.27 -7.78 5.28
CA MET A 246 28.80 -7.42 3.97
C MET A 246 28.85 -8.62 3.02
N LEU A 247 29.22 -9.79 3.53
CA LEU A 247 29.21 -11.04 2.74
C LEU A 247 27.79 -11.43 2.34
N GLN A 248 26.82 -11.32 3.25
CA GLN A 248 25.40 -11.57 2.94
C GLN A 248 24.85 -10.59 1.89
N LEU A 249 25.20 -9.31 2.00
CA LEU A 249 24.82 -8.30 1.01
C LEU A 249 25.44 -8.62 -0.35
N ARG A 250 26.74 -8.92 -0.40
CA ARG A 250 27.43 -9.31 -1.63
C ARG A 250 26.76 -10.52 -2.28
N ALA A 251 26.45 -11.56 -1.50
CA ALA A 251 25.76 -12.75 -2.00
C ALA A 251 24.37 -12.42 -2.56
N ALA A 252 23.61 -11.53 -1.91
CA ALA A 252 22.31 -11.11 -2.40
C ALA A 252 22.40 -10.35 -3.74
N PHE A 253 23.42 -9.49 -3.90
CA PHE A 253 23.67 -8.78 -5.16
C PHE A 253 24.18 -9.69 -6.28
N THR A 254 25.01 -10.70 -5.97
CA THR A 254 25.51 -11.63 -6.98
C THR A 254 24.43 -12.60 -7.45
N ILE A 255 23.56 -13.08 -6.56
CA ILE A 255 22.53 -14.07 -6.90
C ILE A 255 21.31 -13.43 -7.57
N ARG A 256 20.84 -12.28 -7.07
CA ARG A 256 19.59 -11.65 -7.55
C ARG A 256 19.82 -10.48 -8.52
N GLY A 257 21.07 -10.19 -8.87
CA GLY A 257 21.45 -9.01 -9.62
C GLY A 257 21.31 -7.71 -8.82
N VAL A 258 21.61 -6.58 -9.47
CA VAL A 258 21.62 -5.25 -8.82
C VAL A 258 20.23 -4.87 -8.31
N VAL A 259 19.20 -5.02 -9.15
CA VAL A 259 17.82 -4.67 -8.83
C VAL A 259 17.26 -5.58 -7.73
N GLY A 260 17.47 -6.90 -7.84
CA GLY A 260 17.00 -7.86 -6.84
C GLY A 260 17.75 -7.73 -5.49
N GLY A 261 19.05 -7.38 -5.53
CA GLY A 261 19.83 -7.05 -4.33
C GLY A 261 19.27 -5.81 -3.62
N PHE A 262 18.99 -4.74 -4.36
CA PHE A 262 18.36 -3.53 -3.82
C PHE A 262 16.98 -3.82 -3.22
N LEU A 263 16.10 -4.53 -3.94
CA LEU A 263 14.78 -4.94 -3.44
C LEU A 263 14.88 -5.82 -2.18
N SER A 264 15.88 -6.70 -2.13
CA SER A 264 16.16 -7.52 -0.94
C SER A 264 16.53 -6.66 0.27
N ILE A 265 17.36 -5.63 0.08
CA ILE A 265 17.71 -4.67 1.14
C ILE A 265 16.49 -3.84 1.53
N TRP A 266 15.76 -3.33 0.54
CA TRP A 266 14.55 -2.53 0.71
C TRP A 266 13.52 -3.26 1.58
N ARG A 267 13.31 -4.54 1.30
CA ARG A 267 12.41 -5.43 2.05
C ARG A 267 12.97 -5.79 3.43
N ARG A 268 14.27 -6.11 3.52
CA ARG A 268 14.93 -6.47 4.79
C ARG A 268 14.91 -5.33 5.79
N LEU A 269 15.17 -4.10 5.34
CA LEU A 269 15.16 -2.90 6.18
C LEU A 269 13.78 -2.30 6.36
N LYS A 270 12.77 -2.80 5.63
CA LYS A 270 11.41 -2.25 5.61
C LYS A 270 11.42 -0.75 5.34
N VAL A 271 12.23 -0.35 4.35
CA VAL A 271 12.53 1.06 4.06
C VAL A 271 11.25 1.87 3.91
N SER A 272 10.23 1.34 3.23
CA SER A 272 8.93 2.02 3.07
C SER A 272 8.25 2.36 4.39
N GLN A 273 8.24 1.44 5.36
CA GLN A 273 7.63 1.65 6.68
C GLN A 273 8.46 2.62 7.52
N LEU A 274 9.80 2.49 7.46
CA LEU A 274 10.73 3.37 8.16
C LEU A 274 10.64 4.82 7.69
N LEU A 275 10.67 5.05 6.37
CA LEU A 275 10.49 6.37 5.78
C LEU A 275 9.16 6.98 6.19
N SER A 276 8.09 6.18 6.14
CA SER A 276 6.75 6.67 6.45
C SER A 276 6.62 7.10 7.91
N PHE A 277 7.17 6.30 8.83
CA PHE A 277 7.17 6.62 10.25
C PHE A 277 8.08 7.83 10.55
N ALA A 278 9.26 7.89 9.94
CA ALA A 278 10.16 9.04 10.06
C ALA A 278 9.50 10.34 9.61
N TRP A 279 8.85 10.31 8.45
CA TRP A 279 8.14 11.46 7.93
C TRP A 279 6.98 11.87 8.83
N LEU A 280 6.20 10.92 9.33
CA LEU A 280 5.09 11.21 10.24
C LEU A 280 5.56 11.84 11.55
N VAL A 281 6.67 11.36 12.12
CA VAL A 281 7.28 11.98 13.31
C VAL A 281 7.75 13.41 13.00
N MET A 282 8.45 13.62 11.88
CA MET A 282 8.87 14.96 11.46
C MET A 282 7.67 15.90 11.24
N PHE A 283 6.62 15.42 10.59
CA PHE A 283 5.39 16.17 10.34
C PHE A 283 4.67 16.54 11.63
N LEU A 284 4.53 15.61 12.58
CA LEU A 284 3.89 15.88 13.87
C LEU A 284 4.70 16.88 14.71
N CYS A 285 6.03 16.76 14.72
CA CYS A 285 6.88 17.73 15.40
C CYS A 285 6.74 19.13 14.78
N GLU A 286 6.80 19.24 13.45
CA GLU A 286 6.64 20.51 12.75
C GLU A 286 5.25 21.11 12.96
N ALA A 287 4.19 20.31 12.87
CA ALA A 287 2.82 20.75 13.13
C ALA A 287 2.64 21.22 14.58
N TYR A 288 3.22 20.50 15.55
CA TYR A 288 3.21 20.92 16.96
C TYR A 288 3.92 22.26 17.16
N VAL A 289 5.10 22.43 16.56
CA VAL A 289 5.85 23.69 16.62
C VAL A 289 5.05 24.81 15.97
N GLU A 290 4.45 24.59 14.80
CA GLU A 290 3.66 25.60 14.09
C GLU A 290 2.40 26.01 14.87
N MET A 291 1.71 25.05 15.51
CA MET A 291 0.59 25.35 16.41
C MET A 291 1.02 26.18 17.62
N HIS A 292 2.09 25.76 18.32
CA HIS A 292 2.47 26.35 19.60
C HIS A 292 3.23 27.68 19.46
N THR A 293 4.07 27.82 18.43
CA THR A 293 4.87 29.05 18.22
C THR A 293 4.06 30.15 17.55
N LYS A 294 3.21 29.82 16.57
CA LYS A 294 2.42 30.81 15.82
C LYS A 294 1.03 31.07 16.41
N LYS A 295 0.64 30.35 17.47
CA LYS A 295 -0.68 30.48 18.15
C LYS A 295 -1.87 30.43 17.19
N ARG A 296 -1.84 29.53 16.20
CA ARG A 296 -2.94 29.36 15.25
C ARG A 296 -4.09 28.55 15.85
N ASP A 297 -5.32 28.94 15.54
CA ASP A 297 -6.52 28.24 15.96
C ASP A 297 -6.82 27.01 15.08
N TRP A 298 -7.61 26.07 15.61
CA TRP A 298 -8.06 24.86 14.89
C TRP A 298 -8.82 25.14 13.59
N ILE A 299 -9.32 26.36 13.40
CA ILE A 299 -9.99 26.81 12.17
C ILE A 299 -9.00 26.87 11.00
N GLU A 300 -7.72 27.15 11.27
CA GLU A 300 -6.65 27.22 10.28
C GLU A 300 -5.93 25.87 10.08
N LEU A 301 -6.51 24.76 10.54
CA LEU A 301 -5.88 23.43 10.50
C LEU A 301 -5.39 23.05 9.10
N GLY A 302 -6.14 23.39 8.05
CA GLY A 302 -5.72 23.14 6.67
C GLY A 302 -4.41 23.84 6.28
N GLN A 303 -4.23 25.10 6.71
CA GLN A 303 -3.00 25.86 6.45
C GLN A 303 -1.83 25.33 7.28
N ILE A 304 -2.08 24.91 8.52
CA ILE A 304 -1.08 24.30 9.40
C ILE A 304 -0.57 23.00 8.78
N ILE A 305 -1.48 22.11 8.36
CA ILE A 305 -1.13 20.84 7.71
C ILE A 305 -0.32 21.12 6.44
N LEU A 306 -0.76 22.05 5.59
CA LEU A 306 -0.10 22.34 4.32
C LEU A 306 1.30 22.95 4.50
N SER A 307 1.45 23.89 5.43
CA SER A 307 2.74 24.50 5.78
C SER A 307 3.70 23.47 6.37
N SER A 308 3.21 22.60 7.27
CA SER A 308 4.01 21.54 7.88
C SER A 308 4.48 20.51 6.84
N MET A 309 3.61 20.09 5.92
CA MET A 309 3.98 19.19 4.82
C MET A 309 5.03 19.83 3.89
N ALA A 310 4.90 21.14 3.59
CA ALA A 310 5.87 21.88 2.79
C ALA A 310 7.25 21.98 3.45
N ASN A 311 7.29 22.21 4.76
CA ASN A 311 8.54 22.25 5.52
C ASN A 311 9.18 20.87 5.66
N CYS A 312 8.38 19.79 5.68
CA CYS A 312 8.90 18.43 5.76
C CYS A 312 9.48 17.93 4.43
N THR A 313 9.09 18.48 3.28
CA THR A 313 9.41 18.00 1.92
C THR A 313 10.56 18.76 1.25
N LYS A 314 11.57 19.19 2.03
CA LYS A 314 12.72 19.92 1.46
C LYS A 314 13.69 19.01 0.70
N THR A 315 13.71 17.71 0.98
CA THR A 315 14.68 16.77 0.41
C THR A 315 13.96 15.75 -0.48
N PRO A 316 14.66 15.16 -1.47
CA PRO A 316 14.08 14.07 -2.26
C PRO A 316 13.73 12.85 -1.39
N VAL A 317 14.49 12.62 -0.30
CA VAL A 317 14.25 11.53 0.64
C VAL A 317 12.94 11.74 1.40
N SER A 318 12.69 12.97 1.87
CA SER A 318 11.46 13.29 2.59
C SER A 318 10.24 13.41 1.67
N LEU A 319 10.43 13.80 0.40
CA LEU A 319 9.40 13.73 -0.62
C LEU A 319 9.02 12.27 -0.95
N LEU A 320 10.01 11.39 -1.11
CA LEU A 320 9.77 9.96 -1.26
C LEU A 320 9.04 9.39 -0.03
N ALA A 321 9.45 9.81 1.17
CA ALA A 321 8.79 9.41 2.40
C ALA A 321 7.33 9.86 2.45
N LEU A 322 7.03 11.10 2.09
CA LEU A 322 5.65 11.59 1.94
C LEU A 322 4.86 10.74 0.93
N SER A 323 5.41 10.46 -0.25
CA SER A 323 4.71 9.64 -1.26
C SER A 323 4.37 8.22 -0.77
N LEU A 324 5.26 7.61 0.02
CA LEU A 324 5.04 6.31 0.63
C LEU A 324 3.97 6.39 1.73
N THR A 325 3.96 7.47 2.52
CA THR A 325 2.90 7.68 3.53
C THR A 325 1.54 7.81 2.87
N VAL A 326 1.44 8.60 1.80
CA VAL A 326 0.23 8.77 1.01
C VAL A 326 -0.21 7.45 0.39
N SER A 327 0.75 6.66 -0.13
CA SER A 327 0.46 5.32 -0.64
C SER A 327 -0.15 4.39 0.41
N TYR A 328 0.42 4.36 1.62
CA TYR A 328 -0.15 3.58 2.73
C TYR A 328 -1.53 4.11 3.12
N ILE A 329 -1.70 5.42 3.30
CA ILE A 329 -2.99 6.03 3.67
C ILE A 329 -4.06 5.70 2.63
N SER A 330 -3.76 5.83 1.34
CA SER A 330 -4.67 5.47 0.24
C SER A 330 -5.05 3.98 0.28
N LYS A 331 -4.10 3.09 0.56
CA LYS A 331 -4.38 1.66 0.75
C LYS A 331 -5.27 1.39 1.96
N TRP A 332 -5.04 2.07 3.08
CA TRP A 332 -5.90 1.99 4.27
C TRP A 332 -7.33 2.45 3.96
N ILE A 333 -7.49 3.58 3.25
CA ILE A 333 -8.80 4.10 2.83
C ILE A 333 -9.50 3.10 1.90
N THR A 334 -8.77 2.52 0.95
CA THR A 334 -9.29 1.50 0.02
C THR A 334 -9.78 0.25 0.75
N ASN A 335 -8.97 -0.28 1.67
CA ASN A 335 -9.35 -1.44 2.48
C ASN A 335 -10.56 -1.15 3.37
N LEU A 336 -10.65 0.07 3.93
CA LEU A 336 -11.79 0.50 4.72
C LEU A 336 -13.07 0.61 3.87
N ALA A 337 -12.96 1.15 2.65
CA ALA A 337 -14.06 1.19 1.70
C ALA A 337 -14.54 -0.22 1.32
N GLN A 338 -13.62 -1.15 1.07
CA GLN A 338 -13.97 -2.54 0.80
C GLN A 338 -14.67 -3.22 1.99
N LEU A 339 -14.18 -2.99 3.20
CA LEU A 339 -14.80 -3.49 4.43
C LEU A 339 -16.23 -2.94 4.59
N PHE A 340 -16.43 -1.68 4.25
CA PHE A 340 -17.74 -1.03 4.28
C PHE A 340 -18.71 -1.64 3.24
N LEU A 341 -18.25 -1.91 2.03
CA LEU A 341 -19.06 -2.49 0.94
C LEU A 341 -19.41 -3.97 1.15
N GLY A 342 -18.61 -4.72 1.92
CA GLY A 342 -18.87 -6.13 2.25
C GLY A 342 -18.78 -7.08 1.04
N GLY A 343 -17.95 -6.76 0.06
CA GLY A 343 -17.72 -7.56 -1.15
C GLY A 343 -17.01 -8.89 -0.90
N PRO A 344 -17.26 -9.94 -1.72
CA PRO A 344 -16.46 -11.17 -1.68
C PRO A 344 -14.98 -10.83 -1.94
N ARG A 345 -14.08 -11.49 -1.19
CA ARG A 345 -12.63 -11.25 -1.24
C ARG A 345 -11.97 -11.71 -2.54
N GLU A 346 -12.72 -12.22 -3.52
CA GLU A 346 -12.17 -12.79 -4.77
C GLU A 346 -11.58 -11.74 -5.73
N HIS A 347 -11.85 -10.45 -5.55
CA HIS A 347 -11.24 -9.37 -6.33
C HIS A 347 -9.88 -8.89 -5.79
N VAL A 348 -9.03 -9.82 -5.33
CA VAL A 348 -7.72 -9.53 -4.71
C VAL A 348 -6.80 -8.71 -5.62
N HIS A 349 -6.84 -8.94 -6.93
CA HIS A 349 -5.92 -8.29 -7.88
C HIS A 349 -6.10 -6.78 -8.02
N VAL A 350 -7.32 -6.25 -7.89
CA VAL A 350 -7.56 -4.79 -7.95
C VAL A 350 -7.03 -4.09 -6.67
N ILE A 351 -7.03 -4.80 -5.54
CA ILE A 351 -6.59 -4.27 -4.24
C ILE A 351 -5.06 -4.34 -4.09
N GLU A 352 -4.39 -5.20 -4.85
CA GLU A 352 -2.94 -5.35 -4.77
C GLU A 352 -2.21 -4.06 -5.16
N TYR A 353 -2.71 -3.37 -6.20
CA TYR A 353 -2.16 -2.12 -6.70
C TYR A 353 -2.74 -0.86 -6.03
N ALA A 354 -3.81 -0.99 -5.24
CA ALA A 354 -4.45 0.13 -4.56
C ALA A 354 -3.48 0.81 -3.57
N GLY A 355 -3.36 2.14 -3.69
CA GLY A 355 -2.41 2.96 -2.95
C GLY A 355 -1.08 3.19 -3.67
N TYR A 356 -0.62 2.26 -4.51
CA TYR A 356 0.66 2.45 -5.22
C TYR A 356 0.54 3.46 -6.35
N THR A 357 -0.58 3.45 -7.08
CA THR A 357 -0.83 4.40 -8.17
C THR A 357 -0.88 5.83 -7.64
N GLU A 358 -1.52 6.05 -6.49
CA GLU A 358 -1.58 7.35 -5.82
C GLU A 358 -0.20 7.85 -5.37
N GLY A 359 0.63 6.96 -4.82
CA GLY A 359 2.02 7.28 -4.46
C GLY A 359 2.89 7.62 -5.67
N ILE A 360 2.76 6.87 -6.76
CA ILE A 360 3.49 7.13 -8.01
C ILE A 360 3.06 8.48 -8.62
N VAL A 361 1.75 8.74 -8.69
CA VAL A 361 1.21 10.03 -9.15
C VAL A 361 1.79 11.17 -8.32
N MET A 362 1.88 11.01 -7.00
CA MET A 362 2.49 12.01 -6.14
C MET A 362 3.96 12.29 -6.49
N ILE A 363 4.78 11.26 -6.67
CA ILE A 363 6.20 11.42 -7.02
C ILE A 363 6.33 12.10 -8.38
N VAL A 364 5.60 11.61 -9.40
CA VAL A 364 5.68 12.12 -10.77
C VAL A 364 5.22 13.58 -10.82
N MET A 365 4.10 13.93 -10.18
CA MET A 365 3.61 15.31 -10.14
C MET A 365 4.53 16.23 -9.34
N SER A 366 5.19 15.73 -8.29
CA SER A 366 6.14 16.51 -7.49
C SER A 366 7.44 16.80 -8.25
N TRP A 367 7.92 15.83 -9.02
CA TRP A 367 9.04 16.02 -9.95
C TRP A 367 8.68 17.06 -11.00
N TYR A 368 7.54 16.87 -11.67
CA TYR A 368 7.09 17.72 -12.77
C TYR A 368 6.91 19.19 -12.35
N SER A 369 6.35 19.42 -11.17
CA SER A 369 6.08 20.77 -10.66
C SER A 369 7.32 21.49 -10.10
N GLY A 370 8.46 20.81 -9.98
CA GLY A 370 9.66 21.39 -9.40
C GLY A 370 9.46 21.83 -7.93
N VAL A 371 8.72 21.02 -7.15
CA VAL A 371 8.38 21.33 -5.74
C VAL A 371 9.62 21.52 -4.86
N LEU A 372 10.69 20.78 -5.16
CA LEU A 372 11.94 20.83 -4.40
C LEU A 372 12.66 22.19 -4.56
N ASP A 373 12.58 22.80 -5.74
CA ASP A 373 13.20 24.10 -6.04
C ASP A 373 12.31 25.30 -5.71
N ALA A 374 11.12 25.06 -5.14
CA ALA A 374 10.15 26.09 -4.84
C ALA A 374 10.41 26.79 -3.49
N GLU A 375 10.32 28.12 -3.49
CA GLU A 375 10.25 28.93 -2.27
C GLU A 375 9.09 28.49 -1.38
N MET A 376 9.19 28.69 -0.06
CA MET A 376 8.25 28.13 0.93
C MET A 376 6.77 28.44 0.62
N GLY A 377 6.45 29.66 0.20
CA GLY A 377 5.08 30.05 -0.15
C GLY A 377 4.55 29.38 -1.42
N ARG A 378 5.37 29.27 -2.46
CA ARG A 378 4.99 28.58 -3.71
C ARG A 378 4.91 27.07 -3.51
N ARG A 379 5.82 26.51 -2.72
CA ARG A 379 5.89 25.08 -2.41
C ARG A 379 4.66 24.57 -1.67
N SER A 380 4.18 25.31 -0.66
CA SER A 380 2.96 24.90 0.06
C SER A 380 1.76 24.85 -0.87
N LEU A 381 1.62 25.81 -1.78
CA LEU A 381 0.58 25.82 -2.80
C LEU A 381 0.71 24.62 -3.75
N LEU A 382 1.91 24.36 -4.30
CA LEU A 382 2.14 23.21 -5.20
C LEU A 382 1.85 21.88 -4.54
N ILE A 383 2.29 21.68 -3.30
CA ILE A 383 2.00 20.47 -2.53
C ILE A 383 0.49 20.33 -2.31
N GLY A 384 -0.22 21.43 -2.10
CA GLY A 384 -1.69 21.42 -2.01
C GLY A 384 -2.34 20.92 -3.29
N ILE A 385 -1.92 21.44 -4.45
CA ILE A 385 -2.39 20.99 -5.76
C ILE A 385 -2.14 19.49 -5.97
N ILE A 386 -0.93 19.03 -5.65
CA ILE A 386 -0.56 17.61 -5.80
C ILE A 386 -1.43 16.73 -4.90
N HIS A 387 -1.70 17.13 -3.66
CA HIS A 387 -2.58 16.38 -2.77
C HIS A 387 -4.02 16.33 -3.28
N PHE A 388 -4.55 17.42 -3.86
CA PHE A 388 -5.87 17.38 -4.49
C PHE A 388 -5.89 16.45 -5.71
N ASN A 389 -4.81 16.40 -6.49
CA ASN A 389 -4.68 15.45 -7.58
C ASN A 389 -4.69 14.00 -7.08
N VAL A 390 -3.93 13.70 -6.04
CA VAL A 390 -3.93 12.38 -5.41
C VAL A 390 -5.30 12.03 -4.82
N LEU A 391 -6.01 12.98 -4.21
CA LEU A 391 -7.36 12.77 -3.70
C LEU A 391 -8.34 12.42 -4.84
N SER A 392 -8.23 13.09 -5.98
CA SER A 392 -9.03 12.78 -7.19
C SER A 392 -8.71 11.39 -7.75
N ALA A 393 -7.43 11.00 -7.77
CA ALA A 393 -7.01 9.66 -8.15
C ALA A 393 -7.58 8.59 -7.18
N LEU A 394 -7.52 8.84 -5.88
CA LEU A 394 -8.09 7.95 -4.86
C LEU A 394 -9.61 7.79 -5.02
N GLN A 395 -10.34 8.88 -5.31
CA GLN A 395 -11.77 8.82 -5.62
C GLN A 395 -12.06 7.96 -6.86
N SER A 396 -11.18 8.00 -7.86
CA SER A 396 -11.29 7.16 -9.06
C SER A 396 -11.06 5.67 -8.72
N SER A 397 -10.04 5.36 -7.92
CA SER A 397 -9.81 4.00 -7.40
C SER A 397 -11.02 3.49 -6.60
N MET A 398 -11.62 4.35 -5.76
CA MET A 398 -12.83 4.02 -4.99
C MET A 398 -14.04 3.71 -5.88
N LEU A 399 -14.18 4.38 -7.03
CA LEU A 399 -15.24 4.09 -8.00
C LEU A 399 -15.06 2.72 -8.65
N GLU A 400 -13.84 2.32 -8.98
CA GLU A 400 -13.55 0.99 -9.55
C GLU A 400 -13.92 -0.15 -8.58
N LEU A 401 -13.81 0.08 -7.26
CA LEU A 401 -14.28 -0.87 -6.24
C LEU A 401 -15.81 -0.97 -6.16
N LEU A 402 -16.52 0.10 -6.52
CA LEU A 402 -17.98 0.18 -6.40
C LEU A 402 -18.70 -0.56 -7.53
N GLU A 403 -18.16 -0.54 -8.74
CA GLU A 403 -18.75 -1.16 -9.94
C GLU A 403 -19.07 -2.67 -9.79
N PRO A 404 -18.13 -3.56 -9.41
CA PRO A 404 -18.42 -4.98 -9.25
C PRO A 404 -19.40 -5.25 -8.09
N ASN A 405 -19.41 -4.39 -7.07
CA ASN A 405 -20.37 -4.52 -5.96
C ASN A 405 -21.79 -4.21 -6.39
N PHE A 406 -22.01 -3.23 -7.28
CA PHE A 406 -23.33 -2.99 -7.85
C PHE A 406 -23.79 -4.12 -8.77
N LEU A 407 -22.87 -4.70 -9.56
CA LEU A 407 -23.17 -5.88 -10.38
C LEU A 407 -23.61 -7.06 -9.52
N ALA A 408 -22.87 -7.35 -8.45
CA ALA A 408 -23.18 -8.45 -7.54
C ALA A 408 -24.54 -8.27 -6.81
N LEU A 409 -24.94 -7.02 -6.53
CA LEU A 409 -26.24 -6.70 -5.93
C LEU A 409 -27.43 -6.94 -6.86
N VAL A 410 -27.21 -6.85 -8.18
CA VAL A 410 -28.25 -7.13 -9.18
C VAL A 410 -28.38 -8.63 -9.41
N SER A 411 -27.27 -9.37 -9.41
CA SER A 411 -27.27 -10.81 -9.71
C SER A 411 -27.70 -11.69 -8.53
N PHE A 412 -27.44 -11.27 -7.28
CA PHE A 412 -27.73 -12.08 -6.09
C PHE A 412 -28.67 -11.38 -5.10
N PRO A 413 -29.63 -12.11 -4.49
CA PRO A 413 -30.51 -11.56 -3.46
C PRO A 413 -29.73 -11.35 -2.15
N LEU A 414 -29.14 -10.16 -2.01
CA LEU A 414 -28.35 -9.75 -0.85
C LEU A 414 -29.20 -8.98 0.18
N PRO A 415 -28.77 -8.87 1.45
CA PRO A 415 -29.54 -8.18 2.47
C PRO A 415 -29.66 -6.68 2.16
N ARG A 416 -30.81 -6.07 2.53
CA ARG A 416 -31.10 -4.64 2.35
C ARG A 416 -30.01 -3.71 2.90
N THR A 417 -29.32 -4.12 3.95
CA THR A 417 -28.19 -3.37 4.55
C THR A 417 -27.05 -3.16 3.56
N ARG A 418 -26.76 -4.13 2.69
CA ARG A 418 -25.69 -4.02 1.68
C ARG A 418 -26.06 -3.05 0.56
N HIS A 419 -27.33 -3.04 0.15
CA HIS A 419 -27.85 -2.04 -0.80
C HIS A 419 -27.72 -0.61 -0.24
N VAL A 420 -28.09 -0.40 1.04
CA VAL A 420 -27.97 0.92 1.70
C VAL A 420 -26.51 1.37 1.79
N ARG A 421 -25.59 0.46 2.18
CA ARG A 421 -24.14 0.78 2.25
C ARG A 421 -23.54 1.14 0.89
N CYS A 422 -23.85 0.39 -0.16
CA CYS A 422 -23.32 0.70 -1.50
C CYS A 422 -23.88 2.03 -2.04
N LEU A 423 -25.18 2.30 -1.81
CA LEU A 423 -25.80 3.55 -2.23
C LEU A 423 -25.26 4.75 -1.43
N SER A 424 -25.06 4.61 -0.11
CA SER A 424 -24.48 5.69 0.71
C SER A 424 -23.04 5.98 0.33
N PHE A 425 -22.25 4.95 0.02
CA PHE A 425 -20.89 5.11 -0.50
C PHE A 425 -20.87 5.83 -1.86
N ALA A 426 -21.80 5.49 -2.76
CA ALA A 426 -21.92 6.16 -4.05
C ALA A 426 -22.29 7.65 -3.91
N ILE A 427 -23.25 7.97 -3.03
CA ILE A 427 -23.64 9.36 -2.73
C ILE A 427 -22.45 10.13 -2.15
N PHE A 428 -21.71 9.53 -1.23
CA PHE A 428 -20.50 10.12 -0.65
C PHE A 428 -19.43 10.39 -1.71
N LEU A 429 -19.17 9.45 -2.61
CA LEU A 429 -18.20 9.66 -3.70
C LEU A 429 -18.64 10.77 -4.65
N ALA A 430 -19.91 10.80 -5.06
CA ALA A 430 -20.41 11.82 -5.96
C ALA A 430 -20.39 13.21 -5.31
N SER A 431 -20.81 13.33 -4.05
CA SER A 431 -20.84 14.61 -3.34
C SER A 431 -19.43 15.13 -3.02
N SER A 432 -18.53 14.27 -2.55
CA SER A 432 -17.15 14.66 -2.24
C SER A 432 -16.38 15.06 -3.50
N SER A 433 -16.58 14.38 -4.63
CA SER A 433 -15.92 14.75 -5.89
C SER A 433 -16.51 16.02 -6.50
N ALA A 434 -17.83 16.26 -6.39
CA ALA A 434 -18.46 17.50 -6.81
C ALA A 434 -18.00 18.70 -5.96
N PHE A 435 -17.92 18.52 -4.64
CA PHE A 435 -17.40 19.52 -3.72
C PHE A 435 -15.96 19.88 -4.07
N LEU A 436 -15.13 18.88 -4.37
CA LEU A 436 -13.74 19.12 -4.78
C LEU A 436 -13.65 19.91 -6.09
N ALA A 437 -14.46 19.57 -7.10
CA ALA A 437 -14.54 20.31 -8.36
C ALA A 437 -14.96 21.79 -8.16
N TYR A 438 -15.86 22.05 -7.22
CA TYR A 438 -16.31 23.40 -6.86
C TYR A 438 -15.26 24.20 -6.07
N ALA A 439 -14.53 23.53 -5.17
CA ALA A 439 -13.56 24.19 -4.30
C ALA A 439 -12.28 24.62 -5.06
N ILE A 440 -11.80 23.80 -6.01
CA ILE A 440 -10.51 24.02 -6.71
C ILE A 440 -10.37 25.43 -7.34
N PRO A 441 -11.36 25.97 -8.11
CA PRO A 441 -11.26 27.29 -8.72
C PRO A 441 -11.10 28.46 -7.73
N PHE A 442 -11.54 28.29 -6.48
CA PHE A 442 -11.44 29.32 -5.46
C PHE A 442 -10.01 29.43 -4.88
N PHE A 443 -9.27 28.33 -4.88
CA PHE A 443 -7.93 28.27 -4.27
C PHE A 443 -6.80 28.49 -5.26
N ILE A 444 -7.01 28.22 -6.55
CA ILE A 444 -5.94 28.14 -7.55
C ILE A 444 -6.35 28.92 -8.80
N GLN A 445 -5.40 29.66 -9.39
CA GLN A 445 -5.60 30.30 -10.67
C GLN A 445 -5.83 29.25 -11.77
N LEU A 446 -6.71 29.56 -12.72
CA LEU A 446 -7.11 28.63 -13.79
C LEU A 446 -5.94 28.40 -14.77
N GLU A 447 -5.11 27.41 -14.49
CA GLU A 447 -4.12 26.85 -15.42
C GLU A 447 -4.63 25.55 -16.06
N LEU A 448 -3.95 25.07 -17.11
CA LEU A 448 -4.26 23.79 -17.78
C LEU A 448 -4.35 22.61 -16.81
N TRP A 449 -3.45 22.53 -15.83
CA TRP A 449 -3.43 21.46 -14.83
C TRP A 449 -4.65 21.47 -13.91
N CYS A 450 -5.13 22.67 -13.54
CA CYS A 450 -6.35 22.84 -12.77
C CYS A 450 -7.59 22.43 -13.58
N ALA A 451 -7.63 22.76 -14.87
CA ALA A 451 -8.71 22.32 -15.76
C ALA A 451 -8.76 20.79 -15.90
N ILE A 452 -7.61 20.12 -16.05
CA ILE A 452 -7.52 18.65 -16.08
C ILE A 452 -8.00 18.05 -14.75
N LEU A 453 -7.60 18.64 -13.62
CA LEU A 453 -8.01 18.16 -12.29
C LEU A 453 -9.52 18.30 -12.05
N ILE A 454 -10.10 19.46 -12.38
CA ILE A 454 -11.55 19.69 -12.29
C ILE A 454 -12.29 18.71 -13.20
N ALA A 455 -11.81 18.49 -14.42
CA ALA A 455 -12.39 17.54 -15.36
C ALA A 455 -12.39 16.10 -14.83
N ASN A 456 -11.32 15.66 -14.15
CA ASN A 456 -11.27 14.34 -13.52
C ASN A 456 -12.28 14.19 -12.37
N CYS A 457 -12.45 15.24 -11.56
CA CYS A 457 -13.47 15.25 -10.51
C CYS A 457 -14.89 15.19 -11.12
N LEU A 458 -15.18 16.01 -12.13
CA LEU A 458 -16.46 15.97 -12.86
C LEU A 458 -16.70 14.63 -13.56
N LEU A 459 -15.65 13.99 -14.09
CA LEU A 459 -15.77 12.67 -14.70
C LEU A 459 -16.16 11.61 -13.65
N THR A 460 -15.57 11.69 -12.46
CA THR A 460 -15.87 10.78 -11.35
C THR A 460 -17.30 10.96 -10.85
N THR A 461 -17.80 12.21 -10.75
CA THR A 461 -19.20 12.48 -10.39
C THR A 461 -20.17 11.96 -11.45
N VAL A 462 -19.90 12.21 -12.74
CA VAL A 462 -20.77 11.74 -13.83
C VAL A 462 -20.82 10.22 -13.88
N ARG A 463 -19.68 9.53 -13.70
CA ARG A 463 -19.62 8.07 -13.69
C ARG A 463 -20.31 7.45 -12.48
N THR A 464 -20.11 7.99 -11.27
CA THR A 464 -20.82 7.53 -10.06
C THR A 464 -22.34 7.70 -10.20
N VAL A 465 -22.80 8.83 -10.72
CA VAL A 465 -24.22 9.06 -11.00
C VAL A 465 -24.75 8.11 -12.09
N SER A 466 -24.02 7.93 -13.18
CA SER A 466 -24.41 6.96 -14.22
C SER A 466 -24.52 5.54 -13.69
N LEU A 467 -23.56 5.11 -12.86
CA LEU A 467 -23.52 3.77 -12.30
C LEU A 467 -24.69 3.54 -11.33
N THR A 468 -24.97 4.52 -10.47
CA THR A 468 -26.15 4.46 -9.57
C THR A 468 -27.46 4.44 -10.34
N LEU A 469 -27.61 5.22 -11.41
CA LEU A 469 -28.80 5.20 -12.27
C LEU A 469 -28.98 3.85 -12.98
N ARG A 470 -27.91 3.25 -13.51
CA ARG A 470 -27.97 1.91 -14.09
C ARG A 470 -28.37 0.87 -13.05
N TYR A 471 -27.79 0.94 -11.86
CA TYR A 471 -28.13 0.06 -10.76
C TYR A 471 -29.59 0.21 -10.30
N THR A 472 -30.14 1.42 -10.22
CA THR A 472 -31.55 1.61 -9.84
C THR A 472 -32.49 1.02 -10.89
N VAL A 473 -32.22 1.24 -12.18
CA VAL A 473 -33.00 0.62 -13.27
C VAL A 473 -32.92 -0.90 -13.20
N SER A 474 -31.73 -1.48 -13.04
CA SER A 474 -31.55 -2.93 -12.94
C SER A 474 -32.18 -3.54 -11.68
N THR A 475 -32.18 -2.82 -10.56
CA THR A 475 -32.84 -3.26 -9.32
C THR A 475 -34.37 -3.19 -9.43
N ILE A 476 -34.90 -2.22 -10.18
CA ILE A 476 -36.33 -2.15 -10.47
C ILE A 476 -36.73 -3.29 -11.41
N GLU A 477 -35.91 -3.58 -12.44
CA GLU A 477 -36.14 -4.67 -13.38
C GLU A 477 -36.14 -6.03 -12.67
N SER A 478 -35.17 -6.29 -11.77
CA SER A 478 -35.07 -7.58 -11.06
C SER A 478 -36.20 -7.84 -10.05
N ARG A 479 -36.92 -6.80 -9.62
CA ARG A 479 -38.06 -6.92 -8.69
C ARG A 479 -39.41 -7.07 -9.40
N ARG A 480 -39.48 -6.78 -10.70
CA ARG A 480 -40.72 -6.89 -11.45
C ARG A 480 -40.90 -8.33 -11.95
N VAL A 481 -42.15 -8.80 -11.90
CA VAL A 481 -42.54 -10.12 -12.40
C VAL A 481 -42.56 -10.11 -13.94
N GLU A 482 -43.05 -9.02 -14.54
CA GLU A 482 -43.03 -8.83 -15.99
C GLU A 482 -41.85 -7.96 -16.43
N PRO A 483 -41.16 -8.32 -17.53
CA PRO A 483 -40.02 -7.57 -18.04
C PRO A 483 -40.44 -6.16 -18.48
N TRP A 484 -39.67 -5.15 -18.06
CA TRP A 484 -39.96 -3.77 -18.44
C TRP A 484 -39.50 -3.49 -19.88
N ASN A 485 -40.45 -3.43 -20.82
CA ASN A 485 -40.19 -3.29 -22.27
C ASN A 485 -39.20 -2.18 -22.65
N ASN A 486 -39.18 -1.07 -21.90
CA ASN A 486 -38.32 0.08 -22.19
C ASN A 486 -37.01 0.12 -21.38
N ALA A 487 -36.76 -0.84 -20.47
CA ALA A 487 -35.57 -0.83 -19.61
C ALA A 487 -34.26 -0.82 -20.42
N ASP A 488 -34.18 -1.62 -21.48
CA ASP A 488 -33.03 -1.65 -22.39
C ASP A 488 -32.77 -0.30 -23.06
N SER A 489 -33.83 0.37 -23.53
CA SER A 489 -33.73 1.70 -24.14
C SER A 489 -33.31 2.77 -23.12
N VAL A 490 -33.76 2.67 -21.87
CA VAL A 490 -33.35 3.56 -20.77
C VAL A 490 -31.88 3.33 -20.41
N MET A 491 -31.44 2.07 -20.28
CA MET A 491 -30.04 1.72 -20.00
C MET A 491 -29.10 2.20 -21.11
N TYR A 492 -29.50 2.02 -22.38
CA TYR A 492 -28.80 2.59 -23.53
C TYR A 492 -28.77 4.12 -23.46
N GLY A 493 -29.88 4.76 -23.14
CA GLY A 493 -29.98 6.22 -23.01
C GLY A 493 -29.03 6.79 -21.94
N ILE A 494 -28.98 6.16 -20.76
CA ILE A 494 -28.04 6.51 -19.68
C ILE A 494 -26.59 6.31 -20.16
N GLY A 495 -26.30 5.22 -20.87
CA GLY A 495 -24.95 4.98 -21.38
C GLY A 495 -24.52 5.99 -22.44
N LEU A 496 -25.42 6.33 -23.36
CA LEU A 496 -25.19 7.31 -24.41
C LEU A 496 -24.98 8.71 -23.82
N SER A 497 -25.81 9.11 -22.86
CA SER A 497 -25.69 10.42 -22.20
C SER A 497 -24.38 10.53 -21.43
N THR A 498 -24.01 9.50 -20.67
CA THR A 498 -22.73 9.45 -19.96
C THR A 498 -21.56 9.58 -20.92
N ASN A 499 -21.50 8.75 -21.97
CA ASN A 499 -20.43 8.82 -22.96
C ASN A 499 -20.36 10.19 -23.67
N GLY A 500 -21.51 10.81 -23.94
CA GLY A 500 -21.60 12.16 -24.50
C GLY A 500 -21.06 13.23 -23.56
N VAL A 501 -21.42 13.18 -22.27
CA VAL A 501 -20.91 14.10 -21.24
C VAL A 501 -19.40 13.88 -21.01
N GLU A 502 -18.91 12.64 -20.99
CA GLU A 502 -17.47 12.35 -20.91
C GLU A 502 -16.69 13.02 -22.06
N LEU A 503 -17.22 12.92 -23.28
CA LEU A 503 -16.62 13.54 -24.46
C LEU A 503 -16.68 15.06 -24.38
N LEU A 504 -17.81 15.63 -23.95
CA LEU A 504 -17.97 17.07 -23.79
C LEU A 504 -16.94 17.64 -22.81
N ILE A 505 -16.77 17.02 -21.64
CA ILE A 505 -15.77 17.42 -20.65
C ILE A 505 -14.36 17.37 -21.25
N ALA A 506 -14.03 16.32 -22.00
CA ALA A 506 -12.73 16.17 -22.67
C ALA A 506 -12.48 17.28 -23.71
N LEU A 507 -13.50 17.62 -24.50
CA LEU A 507 -13.41 18.69 -25.50
C LEU A 507 -13.25 20.06 -24.85
N ILE A 508 -13.94 20.32 -23.73
CA ILE A 508 -13.77 21.56 -22.96
C ILE A 508 -12.31 21.72 -22.49
N VAL A 509 -11.71 20.65 -21.95
CA VAL A 509 -10.29 20.66 -21.54
C VAL A 509 -9.37 20.90 -22.74
N LEU A 510 -9.63 20.27 -23.88
CA LEU A 510 -8.85 20.47 -25.11
C LEU A 510 -8.92 21.92 -25.60
N VAL A 511 -10.12 22.52 -25.64
CA VAL A 511 -10.31 23.91 -26.07
C VAL A 511 -9.62 24.88 -25.11
N PHE A 512 -9.77 24.66 -23.80
CA PHE A 512 -9.09 25.45 -22.79
C PHE A 512 -7.56 25.33 -22.92
N GLY A 513 -7.03 24.11 -23.09
CA GLY A 513 -5.59 23.90 -23.26
C GLY A 513 -5.02 24.49 -24.55
N LEU A 514 -5.79 24.48 -25.65
CA LEU A 514 -5.43 25.20 -26.88
C LEU A 514 -5.39 26.71 -26.62
N HIS A 515 -6.41 27.28 -25.98
CA HIS A 515 -6.46 28.70 -25.63
C HIS A 515 -5.23 29.12 -24.82
N GLU A 516 -4.90 28.39 -23.76
CA GLU A 516 -3.73 28.66 -22.92
C GLU A 516 -2.40 28.56 -23.71
N THR A 517 -2.29 27.60 -24.63
CA THR A 517 -1.06 27.41 -25.42
C THR A 517 -0.87 28.51 -26.47
N PHE A 518 -1.95 29.04 -27.05
CA PHE A 518 -1.90 30.08 -28.07
C PHE A 518 -1.77 31.50 -27.50
N VAL A 519 -2.43 31.79 -26.38
CA VAL A 519 -2.41 33.11 -25.73
C VAL A 519 -1.24 33.24 -24.75
N GLY A 520 -0.81 32.12 -24.15
CA GLY A 520 0.31 32.06 -23.23
C GLY A 520 1.69 32.00 -23.92
N ARG A 521 2.74 31.84 -23.10
CA ARG A 521 4.09 31.53 -23.59
C ARG A 521 4.11 30.08 -24.08
N TRP A 522 4.61 29.86 -25.29
CA TRP A 522 4.76 28.54 -25.89
C TRP A 522 5.63 27.63 -25.00
N ASN A 523 5.08 26.47 -24.64
CA ASN A 523 5.78 25.44 -23.86
C ASN A 523 5.61 24.06 -24.54
N TRP A 524 6.72 23.45 -24.96
CA TRP A 524 6.75 22.13 -25.60
C TRP A 524 6.10 21.04 -24.75
N VAL A 525 6.24 21.15 -23.42
CA VAL A 525 5.67 20.21 -22.47
C VAL A 525 4.14 20.29 -22.47
N SER A 526 3.58 21.51 -22.43
CA SER A 526 2.13 21.73 -22.50
C SER A 526 1.55 21.21 -23.83
N LEU A 527 2.26 21.42 -24.94
CA LEU A 527 1.86 20.93 -26.26
C LEU A 527 1.86 19.39 -26.32
N ALA A 528 2.88 18.73 -25.77
CA ALA A 528 2.96 17.27 -25.71
C ALA A 528 1.82 16.68 -24.86
N VAL A 529 1.51 17.28 -23.71
CA VAL A 529 0.38 16.86 -22.86
C VAL A 529 -0.96 17.05 -23.57
N LEU A 530 -1.14 18.16 -24.29
CA LEU A 530 -2.36 18.44 -25.06
C LEU A 530 -2.55 17.45 -26.21
N PHE A 531 -1.48 17.13 -26.92
CA PHE A 531 -1.49 16.10 -27.98
C PHE A 531 -1.81 14.71 -27.42
N GLY A 532 -1.17 14.33 -26.31
CA GLY A 532 -1.49 13.11 -25.58
C GLY A 532 -2.95 13.08 -25.12
N HIS A 533 -3.49 14.20 -24.65
CA HIS A 533 -4.90 14.31 -24.29
C HIS A 533 -5.83 14.14 -25.50
N ALA A 534 -5.52 14.73 -26.64
CA ALA A 534 -6.31 14.57 -27.86
C ALA A 534 -6.38 13.10 -28.32
N ILE A 535 -5.25 12.39 -28.29
CA ILE A 535 -5.19 10.98 -28.73
C ILE A 535 -5.80 10.04 -27.68
N VAL A 536 -5.37 10.13 -26.41
CA VAL A 536 -5.74 9.13 -25.41
C VAL A 536 -7.12 9.41 -24.84
N ASN A 537 -7.45 10.67 -24.55
CA ASN A 537 -8.68 11.01 -23.86
C ASN A 537 -9.82 11.32 -24.83
N VAL A 538 -9.60 12.16 -25.84
CA VAL A 538 -10.67 12.58 -26.76
C VAL A 538 -10.98 11.48 -27.79
N TYR A 539 -9.98 10.99 -28.52
CA TYR A 539 -10.20 9.98 -29.56
C TYR A 539 -10.76 8.66 -28.99
N LYS A 540 -10.23 8.14 -27.87
CA LYS A 540 -10.80 6.93 -27.24
C LYS A 540 -12.24 7.14 -26.75
N ARG A 541 -12.60 8.31 -26.22
CA ARG A 541 -13.99 8.63 -25.83
C ARG A 541 -14.92 8.73 -27.03
N LEU A 542 -14.47 9.40 -28.10
CA LEU A 542 -15.22 9.51 -29.35
C LEU A 542 -15.47 8.12 -29.97
N HIS A 543 -14.43 7.28 -30.03
CA HIS A 543 -14.54 5.92 -30.53
C HIS A 543 -15.55 5.10 -29.70
N ARG A 544 -15.51 5.17 -28.36
CA ARG A 544 -16.49 4.50 -27.48
C ARG A 544 -17.92 4.98 -27.74
N LEU A 545 -18.13 6.28 -27.95
CA LEU A 545 -19.44 6.85 -28.27
C LEU A 545 -19.95 6.33 -29.62
N ILE A 546 -19.11 6.40 -30.68
CA ILE A 546 -19.44 5.91 -32.02
C ILE A 546 -19.76 4.41 -31.99
N ALA A 547 -18.93 3.62 -31.31
CA ALA A 547 -19.12 2.17 -31.17
C ALA A 547 -20.46 1.84 -30.49
N THR A 548 -20.83 2.57 -29.43
CA THR A 548 -22.11 2.39 -28.71
C THR A 548 -23.31 2.70 -29.61
N VAL A 549 -23.24 3.76 -30.42
CA VAL A 549 -24.30 4.12 -31.36
C VAL A 549 -24.38 3.10 -32.50
N TYR A 550 -23.23 2.67 -33.02
CA TYR A 550 -23.14 1.71 -34.12
C TYR A 550 -23.71 0.35 -33.73
N SER A 551 -23.33 -0.20 -32.57
CA SER A 551 -23.83 -1.48 -32.09
C SER A 551 -25.36 -1.45 -31.88
N ARG A 552 -25.90 -0.35 -31.35
CA ARG A 552 -27.35 -0.17 -31.20
C ARG A 552 -28.07 -0.14 -32.55
N LYS A 553 -27.55 0.60 -33.54
CA LYS A 553 -28.13 0.65 -34.89
C LYS A 553 -28.17 -0.72 -35.53
N VAL A 554 -27.05 -1.44 -35.45
CA VAL A 554 -26.92 -2.81 -35.97
C VAL A 554 -27.92 -3.77 -35.31
N ALA A 555 -28.08 -3.71 -33.98
CA ALA A 555 -29.04 -4.54 -33.26
C ALA A 555 -30.49 -4.24 -33.68
N LEU A 556 -30.85 -2.97 -33.80
CA LEU A 556 -32.20 -2.56 -34.26
C LEU A 556 -32.48 -3.02 -35.69
N GLN A 557 -31.51 -2.87 -36.60
CA GLN A 557 -31.63 -3.36 -37.97
C GLN A 557 -31.85 -4.87 -38.00
N SER A 558 -31.02 -5.63 -37.29
CA SER A 558 -31.12 -7.10 -37.26
C SER A 558 -32.48 -7.60 -36.77
N ILE A 559 -33.12 -6.89 -35.83
CA ILE A 559 -34.45 -7.25 -35.31
C ILE A 559 -35.58 -6.81 -36.23
N SER A 560 -35.44 -5.65 -36.87
CA SER A 560 -36.49 -5.13 -37.76
C SER A 560 -36.81 -6.04 -38.94
N HIS A 561 -35.84 -6.88 -39.35
CA HIS A 561 -36.00 -7.86 -40.42
C HIS A 561 -36.60 -9.20 -39.97
N LEU A 562 -36.78 -9.42 -38.66
CA LEU A 562 -37.29 -10.69 -38.14
C LEU A 562 -38.83 -10.72 -38.15
N PRO A 563 -39.45 -11.85 -38.56
CA PRO A 563 -40.89 -11.99 -38.46
C PRO A 563 -41.33 -12.06 -37.00
N LYS A 564 -42.44 -11.36 -36.69
CA LYS A 564 -43.12 -11.46 -35.39
C LYS A 564 -43.82 -12.81 -35.28
N ALA A 565 -43.76 -13.45 -34.13
CA ALA A 565 -44.47 -14.70 -33.87
C ALA A 565 -45.98 -14.44 -33.71
N THR A 566 -46.81 -15.25 -34.36
CA THR A 566 -48.26 -15.23 -34.16
C THR A 566 -48.66 -15.97 -32.88
N ALA A 567 -49.79 -15.61 -32.27
CA ALA A 567 -50.29 -16.26 -31.05
C ALA A 567 -50.44 -17.79 -31.19
N SER A 568 -50.70 -18.30 -32.40
CA SER A 568 -50.72 -19.73 -32.71
C SER A 568 -49.35 -20.40 -32.68
N HIS A 569 -48.27 -19.70 -33.01
CA HIS A 569 -46.89 -20.21 -32.91
C HIS A 569 -46.39 -20.26 -31.48
N ILE A 570 -46.85 -19.32 -30.64
CA ILE A 570 -46.53 -19.27 -29.21
C ILE A 570 -47.27 -20.39 -28.47
N SER A 571 -48.56 -20.57 -28.72
CA SER A 571 -49.37 -21.63 -28.09
C SER A 571 -49.00 -23.05 -28.53
N ALA A 572 -48.55 -23.23 -29.78
CA ALA A 572 -48.12 -24.54 -30.29
C ALA A 572 -46.80 -25.04 -29.67
N LYS A 573 -45.94 -24.15 -29.17
CA LYS A 573 -44.64 -24.52 -28.58
C LYS A 573 -44.62 -24.44 -27.04
N ASN A 574 -45.55 -23.71 -26.42
CA ASN A 574 -45.69 -23.56 -24.96
C ASN A 574 -44.35 -23.33 -24.23
N ASP A 575 -43.53 -22.45 -24.82
CA ASP A 575 -42.11 -22.35 -24.50
C ASP A 575 -41.82 -21.07 -23.71
N VAL A 576 -40.83 -21.13 -22.81
CA VAL A 576 -40.32 -19.95 -22.09
C VAL A 576 -39.19 -19.30 -22.89
N CYS A 577 -39.00 -18.00 -22.73
CA CYS A 577 -37.87 -17.33 -23.38
C CYS A 577 -36.54 -17.82 -22.80
N ALA A 578 -35.68 -18.46 -23.60
CA ALA A 578 -34.41 -19.01 -23.13
C ALA A 578 -33.38 -17.95 -22.65
N ILE A 579 -33.69 -16.65 -22.77
CA ILE A 579 -32.86 -15.56 -22.26
C ILE A 579 -33.31 -15.11 -20.86
N CYS A 580 -34.62 -14.93 -20.63
CA CYS A 580 -35.14 -14.41 -19.34
C CYS A 580 -35.91 -15.46 -18.52
N PHE A 581 -36.14 -16.65 -19.07
CA PHE A 581 -36.90 -17.76 -18.50
C PHE A 581 -38.36 -17.41 -18.11
N SER A 582 -38.91 -16.33 -18.67
CA SER A 582 -40.32 -15.94 -18.50
C SER A 582 -41.19 -16.44 -19.66
N GLU A 583 -42.51 -16.54 -19.42
CA GLU A 583 -43.50 -16.92 -20.42
C GLU A 583 -43.45 -16.01 -21.66
N MET A 584 -43.70 -16.58 -22.84
CA MET A 584 -43.73 -15.82 -24.09
C MET A 584 -44.90 -14.85 -24.13
N SER A 585 -44.61 -13.57 -24.31
CA SER A 585 -45.62 -12.51 -24.49
C SER A 585 -45.89 -12.25 -25.97
N ASP A 586 -46.92 -11.45 -26.26
CA ASP A 586 -47.38 -11.11 -27.62
C ASP A 586 -46.32 -10.41 -28.52
N GLU A 587 -45.19 -9.96 -27.95
CA GLU A 587 -44.08 -9.32 -28.68
C GLU A 587 -42.86 -10.27 -28.88
N ALA A 588 -43.10 -11.50 -29.34
CA ALA A 588 -42.04 -12.45 -29.66
C ALA A 588 -41.58 -12.37 -31.13
N VAL A 589 -40.29 -12.64 -31.38
CA VAL A 589 -39.67 -12.65 -32.71
C VAL A 589 -39.03 -14.01 -33.00
N ILE A 590 -39.06 -14.40 -34.27
CA ILE A 590 -38.52 -15.68 -34.74
C ILE A 590 -37.20 -15.42 -35.49
N THR A 591 -36.11 -16.02 -35.01
CA THR A 591 -34.79 -15.98 -35.66
C THR A 591 -34.77 -16.79 -36.97
N PRO A 592 -33.80 -16.58 -37.88
CA PRO A 592 -33.68 -17.37 -39.12
C PRO A 592 -33.51 -18.88 -38.86
N CYS A 593 -32.89 -19.25 -37.74
CA CYS A 593 -32.78 -20.64 -37.25
C CYS A 593 -34.05 -21.16 -36.54
N LYS A 594 -35.17 -20.42 -36.62
CA LYS A 594 -36.51 -20.78 -36.08
C LYS A 594 -36.63 -20.83 -34.55
N HIS A 595 -35.66 -20.29 -33.80
CA HIS A 595 -35.76 -20.09 -32.36
C HIS A 595 -36.54 -18.80 -32.04
N ILE A 596 -37.34 -18.84 -30.97
CA ILE A 596 -38.27 -17.77 -30.57
C ILE A 596 -37.76 -17.10 -29.29
N PHE A 597 -37.76 -15.77 -29.27
CA PHE A 597 -37.34 -14.97 -28.12
C PHE A 597 -38.26 -13.74 -27.98
N HIS A 598 -38.35 -13.15 -26.78
CA HIS A 598 -38.94 -11.81 -26.67
C HIS A 598 -38.10 -10.80 -27.47
N THR A 599 -38.78 -9.86 -28.14
CA THR A 599 -38.12 -8.81 -28.94
C THR A 599 -37.08 -8.04 -28.13
N ALA A 600 -37.38 -7.72 -26.86
CA ALA A 600 -36.47 -7.00 -25.97
C ALA A 600 -35.25 -7.85 -25.57
N CYS A 601 -35.44 -9.13 -25.25
CA CYS A 601 -34.36 -10.03 -24.86
C CYS A 601 -33.38 -10.27 -26.01
N LEU A 602 -33.89 -10.56 -27.21
CA LEU A 602 -33.05 -10.76 -28.38
C LEU A 602 -32.31 -9.47 -28.78
N ARG A 603 -32.91 -8.29 -28.54
CA ARG A 603 -32.25 -6.99 -28.77
C ARG A 603 -31.02 -6.79 -27.91
N LYS A 604 -31.14 -7.09 -26.61
CA LYS A 604 -30.03 -7.02 -25.66
C LYS A 604 -28.88 -7.94 -26.11
N TRP A 605 -29.21 -9.17 -26.52
CA TRP A 605 -28.23 -10.14 -26.98
C TRP A 605 -27.51 -9.71 -28.27
N LEU A 606 -28.27 -9.30 -29.30
CA LEU A 606 -27.72 -8.89 -30.59
C LEU A 606 -26.89 -7.61 -30.50
N ALA A 607 -27.11 -6.76 -29.50
CA ALA A 607 -26.23 -5.63 -29.24
C ALA A 607 -24.79 -6.04 -28.86
N VAL A 608 -24.59 -7.27 -28.38
CA VAL A 608 -23.28 -7.82 -27.99
C VAL A 608 -22.76 -8.79 -29.06
N LYS A 609 -23.53 -9.84 -29.38
CA LYS A 609 -23.14 -10.87 -30.36
C LYS A 609 -24.24 -11.05 -31.41
N GLN A 610 -23.90 -10.93 -32.69
CA GLN A 610 -24.83 -11.04 -33.83
C GLN A 610 -25.17 -12.52 -34.20
N VAL A 611 -25.37 -13.36 -33.19
CA VAL A 611 -25.61 -14.81 -33.32
C VAL A 611 -26.83 -15.24 -32.49
N CYS A 612 -27.41 -16.40 -32.77
CA CYS A 612 -28.51 -16.95 -32.00
C CYS A 612 -28.01 -17.45 -30.63
N PRO A 613 -28.65 -17.12 -29.51
CA PRO A 613 -28.23 -17.61 -28.18
C PRO A 613 -28.27 -19.14 -28.02
N LEU A 614 -29.14 -19.83 -28.77
CA LEU A 614 -29.34 -21.27 -28.61
C LEU A 614 -28.42 -22.12 -29.50
N CYS A 615 -28.13 -21.67 -30.72
CA CYS A 615 -27.38 -22.47 -31.69
C CYS A 615 -26.17 -21.75 -32.30
N TYR A 616 -25.86 -20.53 -31.85
CA TYR A 616 -24.75 -19.70 -32.34
C TYR A 616 -24.72 -19.41 -33.85
N SER A 617 -25.80 -19.74 -34.58
CA SER A 617 -25.96 -19.37 -35.98
C SER A 617 -26.09 -17.85 -36.14
N GLN A 618 -25.53 -17.28 -37.22
CA GLN A 618 -25.63 -15.85 -37.46
C GLN A 618 -27.09 -15.43 -37.65
N VAL A 619 -27.50 -14.36 -36.94
CA VAL A 619 -28.86 -13.80 -37.06
C VAL A 619 -28.96 -12.85 -38.28
N ARG A 620 -27.87 -12.72 -39.04
CA ARG A 620 -27.79 -12.07 -40.34
C ARG A 620 -27.84 -13.12 -41.47
N SER A 621 -28.69 -12.90 -42.47
CA SER A 621 -28.63 -13.58 -43.78
C SER A 621 -27.97 -12.64 -44.81
N PRO A 622 -27.36 -13.14 -45.89
CA PRO A 622 -26.16 -12.62 -46.53
C PRO A 622 -26.42 -11.32 -47.31
N MET A 623 -25.67 -10.28 -47.01
CA MET A 623 -25.52 -9.12 -47.89
C MET A 623 -24.01 -8.90 -48.12
N ASN A 624 -23.48 -9.70 -49.06
CA ASN A 624 -22.19 -9.61 -49.78
C ASN A 624 -21.52 -10.99 -49.93
N GLN A 625 -22.07 -11.84 -50.79
CA GLN A 625 -21.25 -12.77 -51.59
C GLN A 625 -21.81 -12.75 -53.02
N PRO A 626 -20.99 -12.50 -54.05
CA PRO A 626 -21.34 -12.86 -55.41
C PRO A 626 -21.49 -14.38 -55.44
N VAL A 627 -22.64 -14.84 -55.91
CA VAL A 627 -22.94 -16.26 -56.12
C VAL A 627 -22.12 -16.72 -57.33
N GLU A 628 -21.14 -17.59 -57.10
CA GLU A 628 -20.64 -18.52 -58.12
C GLU A 628 -21.03 -19.95 -57.76
N ALA A 629 -21.31 -20.71 -58.81
CA ALA A 629 -22.22 -21.83 -58.87
C ALA A 629 -21.78 -23.12 -58.15
N ALA A 630 -22.80 -23.92 -57.85
CA ALA A 630 -22.79 -25.30 -57.40
C ALA A 630 -21.96 -26.25 -58.28
N SER A 631 -21.37 -27.31 -57.69
CA SER A 631 -21.98 -28.65 -57.69
C SER A 631 -21.06 -29.75 -57.15
N SER A 632 -21.71 -30.79 -56.62
CA SER A 632 -21.33 -32.22 -56.54
C SER A 632 -20.25 -32.70 -55.54
N SER A 633 -20.77 -33.18 -54.40
CA SER A 633 -20.69 -34.56 -53.91
C SER A 633 -19.36 -35.35 -53.91
N SER A 634 -19.10 -35.90 -52.72
CA SER A 634 -18.53 -37.23 -52.43
C SER A 634 -17.13 -37.56 -52.96
N GLU A 635 -16.15 -37.68 -52.05
CA GLU A 635 -15.41 -38.94 -51.77
C GLU A 635 -14.27 -38.70 -50.77
N MET A 636 -14.16 -39.59 -49.76
CA MET A 636 -12.91 -39.84 -49.04
C MET A 636 -12.01 -40.74 -49.88
N PRO A 637 -10.68 -40.66 -49.70
CA PRO A 637 -9.85 -41.87 -49.75
C PRO A 637 -8.74 -41.84 -48.64
N PRO A 638 -7.85 -42.84 -48.54
CA PRO A 638 -8.06 -43.99 -47.66
C PRO A 638 -6.91 -44.16 -46.63
N ASN A 639 -7.12 -44.96 -45.59
CA ASN A 639 -6.01 -45.48 -44.78
C ASN A 639 -5.99 -47.01 -44.83
N SER A 640 -5.07 -47.56 -45.63
CA SER A 640 -4.52 -48.91 -45.51
C SER A 640 -3.77 -49.00 -44.17
N GLY A 641 -4.01 -49.91 -43.23
CA GLY A 641 -4.35 -51.32 -43.33
C GLY A 641 -3.25 -52.07 -42.57
N LEU A 642 -3.62 -52.87 -41.54
CA LEU A 642 -3.02 -54.17 -41.16
C LEU A 642 -3.46 -54.60 -39.75
N ASN A 643 -4.33 -55.62 -39.77
CA ASN A 643 -4.26 -56.88 -39.02
C ASN A 643 -4.67 -57.01 -37.52
N GLN A 644 -5.63 -57.94 -37.37
CA GLN A 644 -5.73 -59.05 -36.40
C GLN A 644 -6.61 -58.87 -35.14
N MET A 645 -7.82 -59.45 -35.22
CA MET A 645 -8.47 -60.18 -34.11
C MET A 645 -7.77 -61.57 -33.95
N PRO A 646 -7.93 -62.29 -32.82
CA PRO A 646 -9.12 -63.15 -32.63
C PRO A 646 -9.70 -63.20 -31.19
N GLU A 647 -10.99 -63.60 -31.13
CA GLU A 647 -11.65 -64.47 -30.11
C GLU A 647 -11.65 -64.05 -28.62
N GLY A 648 -12.71 -64.18 -27.81
CA GLY A 648 -13.98 -64.91 -27.81
C GLY A 648 -14.33 -65.22 -26.34
N GLY A 649 -15.60 -65.13 -25.89
CA GLY A 649 -15.99 -65.66 -24.56
C GLY A 649 -17.11 -64.95 -23.77
N LEU A 650 -18.36 -65.27 -24.12
CA LEU A 650 -19.58 -65.53 -23.34
C LEU A 650 -19.68 -65.28 -21.79
N HIS A 651 -20.84 -64.69 -21.41
CA HIS A 651 -21.70 -64.89 -20.21
C HIS A 651 -21.22 -64.51 -18.79
N HIS A 652 -21.88 -63.53 -18.13
CA HIS A 652 -22.98 -63.77 -17.18
C HIS A 652 -23.56 -62.48 -16.56
N ARG A 653 -24.85 -62.59 -16.22
CA ARG A 653 -25.79 -61.59 -15.68
C ARG A 653 -25.69 -61.50 -14.15
N ARG A 654 -25.97 -60.30 -13.59
CA ARG A 654 -26.83 -60.00 -12.40
C ARG A 654 -26.19 -59.17 -11.28
N GLY A 655 -26.43 -57.86 -11.34
CA GLY A 655 -27.10 -57.04 -10.31
C GLY A 655 -26.48 -56.85 -8.92
N SER A 656 -26.15 -55.60 -8.59
CA SER A 656 -26.37 -55.01 -7.27
C SER A 656 -26.48 -53.47 -7.38
N VAL A 657 -27.51 -52.95 -6.72
CA VAL A 657 -27.91 -51.54 -6.64
C VAL A 657 -26.93 -50.78 -5.73
N ALA A 658 -26.48 -49.60 -6.14
CA ALA A 658 -25.79 -48.62 -5.31
C ALA A 658 -26.54 -47.27 -5.37
N PRO A 659 -26.59 -46.50 -4.26
CA PRO A 659 -27.48 -45.35 -4.09
C PRO A 659 -27.02 -44.13 -4.91
N PRO A 660 -27.90 -43.13 -5.16
CA PRO A 660 -27.52 -41.94 -5.91
C PRO A 660 -26.61 -41.03 -5.07
N ASP A 661 -25.49 -40.63 -5.65
CA ASP A 661 -24.59 -39.59 -5.13
C ASP A 661 -25.28 -38.21 -5.14
N PRO A 662 -24.94 -37.31 -4.19
CA PRO A 662 -25.60 -36.01 -4.02
C PRO A 662 -25.25 -35.02 -5.16
N PRO A 663 -26.11 -34.03 -5.42
CA PRO A 663 -25.99 -33.16 -6.59
C PRO A 663 -24.97 -32.04 -6.33
N SER A 664 -23.70 -32.25 -6.67
CA SER A 664 -22.70 -31.17 -6.64
C SER A 664 -21.81 -31.06 -7.89
N ALA A 665 -21.88 -32.01 -8.84
CA ALA A 665 -20.98 -32.02 -10.00
C ALA A 665 -21.56 -31.51 -11.32
N ARG A 666 -22.83 -31.06 -11.37
CA ARG A 666 -23.46 -30.56 -12.62
C ARG A 666 -23.54 -29.02 -12.74
N GLN A 667 -23.07 -28.27 -11.75
CA GLN A 667 -23.17 -26.80 -11.74
C GLN A 667 -21.94 -26.06 -12.29
N HIS A 668 -20.81 -26.74 -12.53
CA HIS A 668 -19.58 -26.04 -12.93
C HIS A 668 -19.49 -25.69 -14.43
N HIS A 669 -20.27 -26.33 -15.32
CA HIS A 669 -20.23 -26.02 -16.75
C HIS A 669 -21.26 -24.97 -17.23
N SER A 670 -22.21 -24.55 -16.38
CA SER A 670 -23.22 -23.54 -16.74
C SER A 670 -22.91 -22.13 -16.23
N ILE A 671 -21.87 -21.97 -15.40
CA ILE A 671 -21.50 -20.67 -14.80
C ILE A 671 -20.60 -19.85 -15.75
N ASP A 672 -19.80 -20.50 -16.59
CA ASP A 672 -18.94 -19.78 -17.56
C ASP A 672 -19.74 -19.04 -18.63
N SER A 673 -20.95 -19.51 -18.97
CA SER A 673 -21.86 -18.83 -19.90
C SER A 673 -22.58 -17.60 -19.32
N ALA A 674 -22.65 -17.46 -17.99
CA ALA A 674 -23.32 -16.33 -17.35
C ALA A 674 -22.41 -15.10 -17.21
N ARG A 675 -21.09 -15.29 -17.29
CA ARG A 675 -20.09 -14.22 -17.20
C ARG A 675 -20.10 -13.31 -18.44
N ASP A 676 -20.59 -13.81 -19.57
CA ASP A 676 -20.74 -13.12 -20.86
C ASP A 676 -22.02 -12.26 -20.98
N MET A 677 -22.89 -12.24 -19.95
CA MET A 677 -24.27 -11.73 -20.07
C MET A 677 -24.48 -10.27 -19.59
N TRP A 678 -23.46 -9.50 -19.20
CA TRP A 678 -23.64 -8.09 -18.77
C TRP A 678 -22.61 -7.09 -19.37
N PRO A 679 -23.04 -5.90 -19.86
CA PRO A 679 -22.22 -5.03 -20.70
C PRO A 679 -21.36 -4.03 -19.89
N LEU A 680 -20.42 -4.52 -19.07
CA LEU A 680 -19.46 -3.64 -18.37
C LEU A 680 -17.98 -3.93 -18.65
N VAL A 681 -17.64 -4.62 -19.74
CA VAL A 681 -16.25 -4.68 -20.21
C VAL A 681 -16.19 -4.29 -21.68
N PRO A 682 -15.55 -3.16 -22.04
CA PRO A 682 -15.15 -2.93 -23.42
C PRO A 682 -14.01 -3.90 -23.75
N ASP A 683 -14.25 -4.86 -24.64
CA ASP A 683 -13.19 -5.64 -25.27
C ASP A 683 -12.29 -4.70 -26.08
N GLY A 684 -11.04 -4.55 -25.64
CA GLY A 684 -10.09 -3.68 -26.34
C GLY A 684 -8.88 -3.30 -25.51
N LEU A 685 -8.14 -4.28 -25.01
CA LEU A 685 -6.73 -4.18 -24.62
C LEU A 685 -6.19 -5.60 -24.58
N TYR A 686 -5.66 -6.06 -25.71
CA TYR A 686 -4.52 -6.98 -25.87
C TYR A 686 -4.55 -7.44 -27.34
N ASP A 687 -3.95 -6.60 -28.20
CA ASP A 687 -3.34 -7.10 -29.42
C ASP A 687 -1.83 -7.06 -29.18
N GLY A 688 -1.20 -8.21 -29.29
CA GLY A 688 0.16 -8.48 -28.88
C GLY A 688 0.55 -9.86 -29.36
N SER A 689 0.86 -9.92 -30.65
CA SER A 689 1.70 -10.96 -31.24
C SER A 689 2.90 -11.25 -30.34
N ASP A 690 3.09 -12.50 -29.93
CA ASP A 690 4.37 -13.18 -30.05
C ASP A 690 4.25 -14.70 -29.76
N SER A 691 5.11 -15.40 -30.46
CA SER A 691 5.31 -16.83 -30.68
C SER A 691 5.59 -17.70 -29.45
N ASP A 692 5.12 -18.94 -29.53
CA ASP A 692 5.62 -20.21 -28.96
C ASP A 692 6.68 -20.17 -27.84
N SER A 693 6.35 -20.75 -26.68
CA SER A 693 7.08 -21.90 -26.10
C SER A 693 6.48 -22.37 -24.77
N ASN A 694 6.51 -23.71 -24.59
CA ASN A 694 6.07 -24.50 -23.43
C ASN A 694 6.23 -23.85 -22.05
N SER A 695 5.17 -23.89 -21.24
CA SER A 695 5.25 -23.77 -19.78
C SER A 695 4.41 -24.85 -19.10
N GLU A 696 5.09 -25.81 -18.47
CA GLU A 696 4.55 -26.73 -17.47
C GLU A 696 3.97 -25.94 -16.29
N SER A 697 2.75 -26.27 -15.91
CA SER A 697 2.08 -25.73 -14.73
C SER A 697 2.61 -26.41 -13.45
N ILE A 698 3.38 -25.67 -12.65
CA ILE A 698 3.79 -26.09 -11.30
C ILE A 698 2.72 -25.65 -10.29
N ASP A 699 2.14 -26.64 -9.61
CA ASP A 699 1.17 -26.50 -8.53
C ASP A 699 1.85 -26.02 -7.22
N PRO A 700 1.44 -24.87 -6.61
CA PRO A 700 2.12 -24.28 -5.46
C PRO A 700 1.81 -24.98 -4.11
N ARG A 701 1.38 -26.24 -4.12
CA ARG A 701 0.99 -26.99 -2.92
C ARG A 701 1.93 -28.15 -2.54
N SER A 702 3.02 -28.37 -3.27
CA SER A 702 4.02 -29.42 -2.97
C SER A 702 5.31 -28.92 -2.29
N GLU A 703 5.58 -27.61 -2.22
CA GLU A 703 6.87 -27.10 -1.69
C GLU A 703 6.95 -27.01 -0.15
N TYR A 704 5.86 -27.26 0.58
CA TYR A 704 5.87 -27.19 2.06
C TYR A 704 6.19 -28.52 2.77
N SER A 705 6.35 -29.63 2.03
CA SER A 705 6.68 -30.95 2.62
C SER A 705 8.07 -31.50 2.26
N VAL A 706 8.86 -30.79 1.44
CA VAL A 706 10.18 -31.29 0.98
C VAL A 706 11.35 -30.59 1.69
N ALA A 707 11.13 -29.46 2.37
CA ALA A 707 12.18 -28.72 3.07
C ALA A 707 12.62 -29.30 4.44
N ASN A 708 12.09 -30.47 4.84
CA ASN A 708 12.39 -31.09 6.14
C ASN A 708 13.10 -32.46 6.04
N SER A 709 13.59 -32.88 4.86
CA SER A 709 14.25 -34.18 4.68
C SER A 709 15.69 -34.13 4.12
N GLU A 710 16.29 -32.96 3.92
CA GLU A 710 17.66 -32.84 3.36
C GLU A 710 18.66 -32.12 4.31
N PHE A 711 18.50 -32.26 5.63
CA PHE A 711 19.47 -31.73 6.60
C PHE A 711 19.95 -32.74 7.65
N THR A 712 19.92 -34.05 7.33
CA THR A 712 20.38 -35.11 8.25
C THR A 712 21.40 -36.07 7.64
N ASP A 713 22.12 -35.69 6.58
CA ASP A 713 23.24 -36.48 6.08
C ASP A 713 24.40 -35.55 5.68
N LEU A 714 25.18 -35.12 6.68
CA LEU A 714 26.59 -34.69 6.62
C LEU A 714 27.04 -34.27 8.04
N GLU A 715 27.17 -35.27 8.91
CA GLU A 715 28.13 -35.30 10.04
C GLU A 715 28.97 -36.56 9.92
#